data_AF-M1WGA8-F1
#
_entry.id   AF-M1WGA8-F1
#
_cell.length_a   1.000
_cell.length_b   1.000
_cell.length_c   1.000
_cell.angle_alpha   90.00
_cell.angle_beta   90.00
_cell.angle_gamma   90.00
#
_symmetry.space_group_name_H-M   'P 1'
#
loop_
_entity.id
_entity.type
_entity.pdbx_description
1 polymer ?
#
loop_
_entity_poly.entity_id
_entity_poly.type
_entity_poly.pdbx_seq_one_letter_code
_entity_poly.pdbx_strand_id
1 'polypeptide(L)'
;MARRESLSEIRAANPDLGLSGNVISVAFNIPYSFTHHRGQDWDLRPRRGQSALFDSFAYLSSDSTPWNHTLVAWTGEIESAHDSASDFPAQAPEQPTKNSSQSTGSSTGSASSRNALSAPIPVDANSRLPTPPPVDGLWLPKEDQQKLEHALSHSKTIRTVPVWLSDEADDTDEGIMLKDQSRWRRYAHHDLYTLFHYKQNEPTDGRKERIQWADYYRMNQKFANKIIEIYKPGDIVVVHDFYLLLLPSMLRQRNHNMYISFFFHSPFPSSEFLRCLPRRKEILEGVLGANLIGFQSYSYSRHFLSCCTRILGFPSDTLGIDAYGSRVQVGVFPIGIDATKVEKHAWAKSVDEKYYALKKMYAGKKIIVGRDRLDSVRGVAQKLQAFERFLELYPEWREKVVLIQVTSPTSVEADRDGDETKIATRVNELVMKINGEYGSLGFSPVQHYPQYLNQDEYFALLRAGDIGLITSVRDGMNTTSLEYIVCQKDGSGPLILSEFSGTAGSLGDAIHINPWDLSGVAEKINCALTMPDAERKEMQQHLYKHVTTHNVQTWITKFIRKVYGVLGESNPANATPLLDRADMLSNYRSAEKRLLMFDYDGTLTPIVREPSAAIPSERVIQSLRRLAKDPKNSVWIISGRDQDFLKQHLGHISELGFSAEHGSFMRDPGSEEWINLAEKFDMGWQAEVMEVFQKYTDKVSGSFIERKRCALTWHYRLADPEQGIHMARECHKELESSVANKWDIEVMPGKANVEVRPTFINKGEIAKRLIARYHNPGGEPTELDPNPGRVEFALCMGDDFTDEDMFRSLNGATGEVLHADHVFTVTVGASTKVTLAKWHLLEPEDVIECVALLAGDQDASGRKLIGEVSLAALSTVEGRIPVSETSNL
;
A
#
# COMPACT_ATOMS: atom_id res chain seq x y z
N MET A 1 15.94 29.35 -19.79
CA MET A 1 16.48 28.47 -18.72
C MET A 1 16.18 29.15 -17.39
N ALA A 2 15.35 28.55 -16.55
CA ALA A 2 15.18 29.01 -15.17
C ALA A 2 16.50 28.81 -14.42
N ARG A 3 16.85 29.74 -13.53
CA ARG A 3 18.03 29.65 -12.65
C ARG A 3 17.95 28.32 -11.89
N ARG A 4 19.01 27.50 -11.96
CA ARG A 4 19.10 26.22 -11.23
C ARG A 4 19.11 26.54 -9.73
N GLU A 5 18.08 26.09 -9.01
CA GLU A 5 18.07 26.17 -7.54
C GLU A 5 19.18 25.27 -6.99
N SER A 6 20.08 25.86 -6.22
CA SER A 6 21.12 25.14 -5.49
C SER A 6 20.55 24.53 -4.20
N LEU A 7 21.14 23.43 -3.71
CA LEU A 7 20.75 22.85 -2.42
C LEU A 7 20.91 23.86 -1.27
N SER A 8 21.90 24.75 -1.34
CA SER A 8 22.07 25.84 -0.38
C SER A 8 20.92 26.84 -0.42
N GLU A 9 20.39 27.19 -1.59
CA GLU A 9 19.22 28.07 -1.71
C GLU A 9 17.96 27.36 -1.15
N ILE A 10 17.79 26.06 -1.41
CA ILE A 10 16.66 25.27 -0.89
C ILE A 10 16.72 25.17 0.64
N ARG A 11 17.90 24.90 1.21
CA ARG A 11 18.12 24.87 2.67
C ARG A 11 17.94 26.24 3.31
N ALA A 12 18.44 27.30 2.67
CA ALA A 12 18.27 28.66 3.17
C ALA A 12 16.80 29.09 3.18
N ALA A 13 16.01 28.64 2.21
CA ALA A 13 14.57 28.88 2.17
C ALA A 13 13.78 28.03 3.19
N ASN A 14 14.33 26.92 3.68
CA ASN A 14 13.68 25.99 4.59
C ASN A 14 14.65 25.52 5.71
N PRO A 15 15.14 26.43 6.57
CA PRO A 15 16.19 26.12 7.54
C PRO A 15 15.74 25.10 8.59
N ASP A 16 14.44 25.08 8.93
CA ASP A 16 13.88 24.24 9.97
C ASP A 16 13.72 22.77 9.56
N LEU A 17 13.82 22.45 8.26
CA LEU A 17 13.65 21.09 7.74
C LEU A 17 14.89 20.20 7.84
N GLY A 18 16.08 20.76 8.11
CA GLY A 18 17.30 19.95 8.23
C GLY A 18 17.57 19.00 7.03
N LEU A 19 17.16 19.38 5.81
CA LEU A 19 17.22 18.50 4.62
C LEU A 19 18.63 17.99 4.36
N SER A 20 18.78 16.66 4.24
CA SER A 20 20.07 16.00 3.99
C SER A 20 20.60 16.25 2.58
N GLY A 21 19.70 16.55 1.63
CA GLY A 21 20.00 16.63 0.20
C GLY A 21 19.88 15.30 -0.53
N ASN A 22 19.48 14.23 0.14
CA ASN A 22 19.22 12.94 -0.49
C ASN A 22 17.73 12.76 -0.80
N VAL A 23 17.44 12.12 -1.94
CA VAL A 23 16.11 11.64 -2.29
C VAL A 23 16.17 10.13 -2.51
N ILE A 24 15.34 9.39 -1.80
CA ILE A 24 15.19 7.94 -1.92
C ILE A 24 13.88 7.68 -2.66
N SER A 25 13.95 7.32 -3.94
CA SER A 25 12.76 6.87 -4.67
C SER A 25 12.56 5.38 -4.44
N VAL A 26 11.31 4.95 -4.26
CA VAL A 26 10.93 3.56 -4.02
C VAL A 26 9.93 3.13 -5.07
N ALA A 27 10.32 2.17 -5.91
CA ALA A 27 9.46 1.60 -6.94
C ALA A 27 9.41 0.09 -6.81
N PHE A 28 8.37 -0.54 -7.35
CA PHE A 28 8.24 -1.98 -7.23
C PHE A 28 9.39 -2.73 -7.91
N ASN A 29 9.68 -2.42 -9.17
CA ASN A 29 10.73 -3.09 -9.94
C ASN A 29 11.88 -2.14 -10.26
N ILE A 30 13.08 -2.69 -10.29
CA ILE A 30 14.26 -2.03 -10.88
C ILE A 30 14.09 -1.82 -12.41
N PRO A 31 14.88 -0.92 -13.03
CA PRO A 31 14.80 -0.63 -14.47
C PRO A 31 15.34 -1.75 -15.38
N TYR A 32 15.79 -2.88 -14.83
CA TYR A 32 16.36 -4.00 -15.57
C TYR A 32 15.59 -5.31 -15.27
N SER A 33 15.66 -6.25 -16.21
CA SER A 33 15.34 -7.68 -16.01
C SER A 33 16.62 -8.47 -16.11
N PHE A 34 16.74 -9.54 -15.31
CA PHE A 34 17.95 -10.33 -15.21
C PHE A 34 17.74 -11.76 -15.67
N THR A 35 18.72 -12.26 -16.44
CA THR A 35 18.89 -13.69 -16.67
C THR A 35 20.13 -14.15 -15.92
N HIS A 36 19.99 -15.18 -15.08
CA HIS A 36 21.11 -15.79 -14.37
C HIS A 36 21.69 -16.95 -15.18
N HIS A 37 23.00 -16.88 -15.43
CA HIS A 37 23.79 -17.96 -16.00
C HIS A 37 24.68 -18.53 -14.89
N ARG A 38 24.53 -19.83 -14.56
CA ARG A 38 25.34 -20.46 -13.51
C ARG A 38 26.84 -20.31 -13.80
N GLY A 39 27.56 -19.59 -12.93
CA GLY A 39 29.01 -19.38 -13.04
C GLY A 39 29.45 -18.34 -14.07
N GLN A 40 28.55 -17.51 -14.59
CA GLN A 40 28.85 -16.40 -15.51
C GLN A 40 28.24 -15.08 -15.01
N ASP A 41 28.62 -13.97 -15.65
CA ASP A 41 28.08 -12.65 -15.35
C ASP A 41 26.58 -12.54 -15.71
N TRP A 42 25.88 -11.64 -15.02
CA TRP A 42 24.46 -11.35 -15.24
C TRP A 42 24.19 -10.77 -16.63
N ASP A 43 23.14 -11.24 -17.35
CA ASP A 43 22.62 -10.54 -18.54
C ASP A 43 21.58 -9.49 -18.11
N LEU A 44 21.87 -8.21 -18.37
CA LEU A 44 21.01 -7.08 -18.00
C LEU A 44 20.26 -6.57 -19.21
N ARG A 45 18.93 -6.71 -19.19
CA ARG A 45 18.05 -6.15 -20.23
C ARG A 45 17.19 -5.01 -19.67
N PRO A 46 17.03 -3.87 -20.37
CA PRO A 46 16.12 -2.82 -19.92
C PRO A 46 14.68 -3.33 -19.79
N ARG A 47 14.07 -3.09 -18.63
CA ARG A 47 12.68 -3.47 -18.35
C ARG A 47 11.72 -2.59 -19.15
N ARG A 48 10.77 -3.22 -19.83
CA ARG A 48 9.77 -2.53 -20.65
C ARG A 48 8.58 -2.08 -19.79
N GLY A 49 7.90 -1.02 -20.21
CA GLY A 49 6.55 -0.67 -19.74
C GLY A 49 6.43 0.43 -18.68
N GLN A 50 7.52 0.94 -18.12
CA GLN A 50 7.53 2.07 -17.16
C GLN A 50 8.56 3.15 -17.57
N SER A 51 8.66 3.46 -18.86
CA SER A 51 9.69 4.37 -19.40
C SER A 51 9.68 5.75 -18.74
N ALA A 52 8.52 6.39 -18.62
CA ALA A 52 8.41 7.73 -18.03
C ALA A 52 8.90 7.79 -16.57
N LEU A 53 8.59 6.76 -15.77
CA LEU A 53 9.04 6.70 -14.37
C LEU A 53 10.56 6.54 -14.29
N PHE A 54 11.14 5.62 -15.06
CA PHE A 54 12.59 5.41 -15.08
C PHE A 54 13.36 6.60 -15.67
N ASP A 55 12.80 7.30 -16.66
CA ASP A 55 13.37 8.55 -17.18
C ASP A 55 13.39 9.64 -16.09
N SER A 56 12.38 9.68 -15.22
CA SER A 56 12.36 10.61 -14.09
C SER A 56 13.46 10.32 -13.06
N PHE A 57 13.71 9.03 -12.78
CA PHE A 57 14.77 8.60 -11.88
C PHE A 57 16.16 8.88 -12.46
N ALA A 58 16.35 8.64 -13.76
CA ALA A 58 17.59 8.97 -14.45
C ALA A 58 17.87 10.48 -14.43
N TYR A 59 16.83 11.31 -14.59
CA TYR A 59 16.97 12.76 -14.45
C TYR A 59 17.33 13.17 -13.03
N LEU A 60 16.66 12.59 -12.02
CA LEU A 60 16.92 12.90 -10.60
C LEU A 60 18.32 12.43 -10.15
N SER A 61 18.84 11.34 -10.73
CA SER A 61 20.22 10.87 -10.54
C SER A 61 21.27 11.67 -11.31
N SER A 62 20.88 12.60 -12.18
CA SER A 62 21.83 13.38 -12.98
C SER A 62 22.29 14.65 -12.27
N ASP A 63 23.45 15.19 -12.69
CA ASP A 63 24.00 16.48 -12.25
C ASP A 63 23.11 17.69 -12.61
N SER A 64 21.99 17.46 -13.29
CA SER A 64 21.00 18.50 -13.59
C SER A 64 20.14 18.87 -12.39
N THR A 65 20.16 18.07 -11.32
CA THR A 65 19.41 18.33 -10.09
C THR A 65 20.34 18.48 -8.88
N PRO A 66 19.95 19.23 -7.84
CA PRO A 66 20.78 19.42 -6.66
C PRO A 66 20.71 18.23 -5.67
N TRP A 67 20.03 17.14 -6.03
CA TRP A 67 19.71 16.03 -5.14
C TRP A 67 20.64 14.84 -5.39
N ASN A 68 21.02 14.18 -4.31
CA ASN A 68 21.66 12.86 -4.40
C ASN A 68 20.58 11.78 -4.39
N HIS A 69 20.38 11.12 -5.52
CA HIS A 69 19.26 10.20 -5.72
C HIS A 69 19.67 8.72 -5.58
N THR A 70 18.86 7.96 -4.85
CA THR A 70 18.96 6.50 -4.73
C THR A 70 17.61 5.85 -5.01
N LEU A 71 17.58 4.81 -5.84
CA LEU A 71 16.39 3.98 -6.09
C LEU A 71 16.43 2.73 -5.21
N VAL A 72 15.36 2.46 -4.46
CA VAL A 72 15.12 1.18 -3.78
C VAL A 72 14.03 0.43 -4.53
N ALA A 73 14.32 -0.76 -5.05
CA ALA A 73 13.34 -1.53 -5.82
C ALA A 73 13.63 -3.04 -5.82
N TRP A 74 12.61 -3.87 -6.00
CA TRP A 74 12.78 -5.32 -6.13
C TRP A 74 13.44 -5.65 -7.47
N THR A 75 14.30 -6.67 -7.47
CA THR A 75 14.99 -7.21 -8.67
C THR A 75 14.02 -7.59 -9.79
N GLY A 76 12.76 -7.87 -9.43
CA GLY A 76 11.83 -8.59 -10.28
C GLY A 76 12.18 -10.08 -10.30
N GLU A 77 11.41 -10.82 -11.07
CA GLU A 77 11.66 -12.22 -11.35
C GLU A 77 13.00 -12.37 -12.07
N ILE A 78 13.79 -13.34 -11.61
CA ILE A 78 15.06 -13.71 -12.21
C ILE A 78 14.85 -15.01 -12.99
N GLU A 79 15.13 -14.95 -14.29
CA GLU A 79 15.02 -16.09 -15.20
C GLU A 79 16.30 -16.95 -15.12
N SER A 80 16.16 -18.27 -15.16
CA SER A 80 17.30 -19.17 -15.31
C SER A 80 17.60 -19.40 -16.79
N ALA A 81 18.88 -19.38 -17.18
CA ALA A 81 19.29 -19.69 -18.55
C ALA A 81 18.87 -21.10 -19.03
N HIS A 82 18.44 -22.01 -18.16
CA HIS A 82 17.89 -23.31 -18.55
C HIS A 82 16.46 -23.25 -19.10
N ASP A 83 15.69 -22.19 -18.80
CA ASP A 83 14.30 -22.05 -19.24
C ASP A 83 14.15 -21.41 -20.63
N SER A 84 15.24 -20.88 -21.20
CA SER A 84 15.24 -20.13 -22.47
C SER A 84 15.51 -20.98 -23.72
N ALA A 85 15.63 -22.30 -23.60
CA ALA A 85 15.89 -23.20 -24.73
C ALA A 85 14.68 -23.49 -25.65
N SER A 86 13.54 -22.82 -25.45
CA SER A 86 12.34 -22.98 -26.29
C SER A 86 12.15 -21.95 -27.40
N ASP A 87 13.01 -20.93 -27.52
CA ASP A 87 12.97 -19.97 -28.64
C ASP A 87 14.16 -20.18 -29.60
N PHE A 88 13.86 -20.61 -30.83
CA PHE A 88 14.81 -21.07 -31.85
C PHE A 88 15.83 -20.00 -32.36
N PRO A 89 16.95 -20.42 -32.96
CA PRO A 89 18.18 -19.61 -33.11
C PRO A 89 18.31 -18.85 -34.45
N ALA A 90 19.04 -17.74 -34.42
CA ALA A 90 19.52 -17.03 -35.60
C ALA A 90 20.76 -17.74 -36.21
N GLN A 91 20.66 -18.10 -37.49
CA GLN A 91 21.74 -18.67 -38.29
C GLN A 91 22.87 -17.66 -38.55
N ALA A 92 24.11 -18.11 -38.44
CA ALA A 92 25.30 -17.49 -39.04
C ALA A 92 25.89 -18.42 -40.12
N PRO A 93 26.61 -17.90 -41.13
CA PRO A 93 26.69 -18.52 -42.46
C PRO A 93 27.81 -19.55 -42.60
N GLU A 94 27.51 -20.66 -43.27
CA GLU A 94 28.49 -21.69 -43.67
C GLU A 94 29.18 -21.37 -45.00
N GLN A 95 30.46 -21.71 -45.09
CA GLN A 95 31.16 -22.07 -46.34
C GLN A 95 32.46 -22.87 -46.03
N PRO A 96 33.02 -23.65 -46.97
CA PRO A 96 32.78 -25.10 -47.06
C PRO A 96 34.08 -25.95 -47.11
N THR A 97 34.06 -27.24 -46.73
CA THR A 97 34.96 -28.25 -47.34
C THR A 97 34.53 -29.70 -47.14
N LYS A 98 34.82 -30.47 -48.20
CA LYS A 98 34.63 -31.92 -48.44
C LYS A 98 35.61 -32.78 -47.63
N ASN A 99 35.16 -33.96 -47.16
CA ASN A 99 35.58 -35.32 -47.62
C ASN A 99 35.47 -36.42 -46.55
N SER A 100 34.78 -37.50 -46.96
CA SER A 100 35.02 -38.93 -46.73
C SER A 100 35.22 -39.55 -45.33
N SER A 101 34.30 -40.50 -45.06
CA SER A 101 34.52 -41.89 -44.62
C SER A 101 34.58 -42.26 -43.12
N GLN A 102 33.77 -43.29 -42.81
CA GLN A 102 33.84 -44.27 -41.70
C GLN A 102 33.43 -43.76 -40.31
N SER A 103 32.16 -43.95 -39.94
CA SER A 103 31.62 -45.12 -39.20
C SER A 103 31.96 -45.11 -37.70
N THR A 104 30.97 -44.74 -36.88
CA THR A 104 30.49 -45.42 -35.65
C THR A 104 29.83 -44.39 -34.71
N GLY A 105 28.72 -44.79 -34.08
CA GLY A 105 28.19 -44.10 -32.89
C GLY A 105 26.89 -43.32 -33.12
N SER A 106 25.78 -44.02 -32.94
CA SER A 106 24.40 -43.57 -32.96
C SER A 106 24.05 -42.50 -31.91
N SER A 107 23.36 -41.43 -32.32
CA SER A 107 22.37 -40.74 -31.48
C SER A 107 21.25 -40.12 -32.33
N THR A 108 20.09 -40.79 -32.33
CA THR A 108 18.74 -40.23 -32.55
C THR A 108 17.87 -41.06 -31.61
N GLY A 109 17.22 -40.54 -30.57
CA GLY A 109 16.27 -39.43 -30.49
C GLY A 109 14.96 -40.05 -30.00
N SER A 110 14.46 -39.71 -28.80
CA SER A 110 13.14 -40.19 -28.37
C SER A 110 12.08 -39.14 -28.66
N ALA A 111 11.54 -39.21 -29.87
CA ALA A 111 10.20 -38.73 -30.18
C ALA A 111 9.15 -39.59 -29.47
N SER A 112 8.06 -38.98 -28.99
CA SER A 112 6.91 -39.67 -28.43
C SER A 112 6.11 -40.37 -29.53
N SER A 113 5.86 -41.67 -29.35
CA SER A 113 5.13 -42.52 -30.31
C SER A 113 3.61 -42.29 -30.20
N ARG A 114 2.93 -42.22 -31.35
CA ARG A 114 1.48 -42.02 -31.49
C ARG A 114 0.66 -43.33 -31.54
N ASN A 115 1.17 -44.46 -31.04
CA ASN A 115 0.38 -45.70 -31.05
C ASN A 115 0.69 -46.64 -29.86
N ALA A 116 -0.35 -47.03 -29.12
CA ALA A 116 -0.26 -47.74 -27.83
C ALA A 116 0.12 -49.23 -27.91
N LEU A 117 0.33 -49.78 -29.12
CA LEU A 117 0.72 -51.18 -29.33
C LEU A 117 2.22 -51.34 -29.69
N SER A 118 3.03 -50.30 -29.51
CA SER A 118 4.46 -50.32 -29.86
C SER A 118 5.36 -49.82 -28.73
N ALA A 119 5.04 -50.15 -27.48
CA ALA A 119 5.97 -49.97 -26.37
C ALA A 119 6.92 -51.18 -26.28
N PRO A 120 8.25 -50.98 -26.28
CA PRO A 120 9.18 -52.08 -26.06
C PRO A 120 9.10 -52.53 -24.59
N ILE A 121 9.10 -53.84 -24.38
CA ILE A 121 9.12 -54.47 -23.05
C ILE A 121 10.44 -54.07 -22.35
N PRO A 122 10.42 -53.55 -21.11
CA PRO A 122 11.65 -53.17 -20.43
C PRO A 122 12.47 -54.40 -20.07
N VAL A 123 13.75 -54.38 -20.44
CA VAL A 123 14.76 -55.32 -19.93
C VAL A 123 15.36 -54.70 -18.67
N ASP A 124 15.31 -55.46 -17.57
CA ASP A 124 15.74 -55.17 -16.21
C ASP A 124 14.90 -54.21 -15.35
N ALA A 125 14.27 -54.79 -14.32
CA ALA A 125 13.35 -54.14 -13.40
C ALA A 125 14.00 -53.46 -12.18
N ASN A 126 15.34 -53.38 -12.08
CA ASN A 126 15.99 -53.06 -10.79
C ASN A 126 17.06 -51.93 -10.81
N SER A 127 17.11 -51.05 -11.80
CA SER A 127 17.99 -49.87 -11.70
C SER A 127 17.42 -48.61 -12.38
N ARG A 128 16.38 -48.03 -11.76
CA ARG A 128 16.10 -46.60 -11.96
C ARG A 128 17.16 -45.81 -11.20
N LEU A 129 18.05 -45.12 -11.92
CA LEU A 129 18.83 -44.03 -11.33
C LEU A 129 17.84 -43.03 -10.72
N PRO A 130 18.07 -42.53 -9.49
CA PRO A 130 17.17 -41.58 -8.87
C PRO A 130 17.14 -40.32 -9.75
N THR A 131 15.98 -40.04 -10.33
CA THR A 131 15.70 -38.71 -10.86
C THR A 131 15.90 -37.76 -9.69
N PRO A 132 16.82 -36.77 -9.76
CA PRO A 132 16.93 -35.80 -8.69
C PRO A 132 15.56 -35.13 -8.50
N PRO A 133 15.10 -34.91 -7.26
CA PRO A 133 13.86 -34.20 -7.04
C PRO A 133 13.94 -32.84 -7.73
N PRO A 134 12.84 -32.33 -8.33
CA PRO A 134 12.82 -30.97 -8.84
C PRO A 134 13.18 -30.04 -7.68
N VAL A 135 14.29 -29.30 -7.80
CA VAL A 135 14.65 -28.30 -6.80
C VAL A 135 13.65 -27.16 -6.98
N ASP A 136 12.76 -27.01 -6.00
CA ASP A 136 11.72 -25.99 -6.02
C ASP A 136 12.38 -24.62 -5.78
N GLY A 137 12.53 -23.82 -6.83
CA GLY A 137 13.10 -22.46 -6.78
C GLY A 137 14.51 -22.28 -7.37
N LEU A 138 14.91 -21.02 -7.53
CA LEU A 138 16.23 -20.61 -8.03
C LEU A 138 17.17 -20.30 -6.85
N TRP A 139 18.23 -21.11 -6.70
CA TRP A 139 19.31 -20.81 -5.74
C TRP A 139 20.31 -19.81 -6.31
N LEU A 140 20.57 -18.74 -5.56
CA LEU A 140 21.54 -17.70 -5.90
C LEU A 140 22.60 -17.57 -4.78
N PRO A 141 23.87 -17.90 -5.07
CA PRO A 141 24.97 -17.74 -4.12
C PRO A 141 25.13 -16.28 -3.65
N LYS A 142 25.60 -16.09 -2.41
CA LYS A 142 25.81 -14.73 -1.86
C LYS A 142 26.78 -13.89 -2.69
N GLU A 143 27.79 -14.52 -3.27
CA GLU A 143 28.76 -13.85 -4.15
C GLU A 143 28.07 -13.24 -5.39
N ASP A 144 27.13 -13.96 -5.99
CA ASP A 144 26.39 -13.48 -7.17
C ASP A 144 25.41 -12.35 -6.82
N GLN A 145 24.80 -12.41 -5.62
CA GLN A 145 23.99 -11.29 -5.08
C GLN A 145 24.85 -10.04 -4.90
N GLN A 146 26.02 -10.16 -4.27
CA GLN A 146 26.94 -9.05 -4.04
C GLN A 146 27.47 -8.45 -5.34
N LYS A 147 27.78 -9.28 -6.34
CA LYS A 147 28.15 -8.81 -7.69
C LYS A 147 27.05 -7.97 -8.31
N LEU A 148 25.80 -8.42 -8.20
CA LEU A 148 24.64 -7.69 -8.73
C LEU A 148 24.41 -6.37 -7.98
N GLU A 149 24.45 -6.40 -6.65
CA GLU A 149 24.33 -5.22 -5.80
C GLU A 149 25.43 -4.19 -6.10
N HIS A 150 26.66 -4.65 -6.31
CA HIS A 150 27.77 -3.79 -6.70
C HIS A 150 27.54 -3.16 -8.08
N ALA A 151 27.09 -3.94 -9.07
CA ALA A 151 26.77 -3.42 -10.41
C ALA A 151 25.64 -2.38 -10.39
N LEU A 152 24.61 -2.62 -9.58
CA LEU A 152 23.44 -1.72 -9.45
C LEU A 152 23.77 -0.44 -8.67
N SER A 153 24.56 -0.53 -7.61
CA SER A 153 24.96 0.63 -6.80
C SER A 153 25.94 1.55 -7.54
N HIS A 154 26.74 1.02 -8.46
CA HIS A 154 27.70 1.78 -9.28
C HIS A 154 27.18 2.09 -10.70
N SER A 155 25.89 1.85 -10.97
CA SER A 155 25.30 2.21 -12.25
C SER A 155 25.40 3.70 -12.51
N LYS A 156 25.90 4.08 -13.70
CA LYS A 156 26.08 5.49 -14.12
C LYS A 156 24.76 6.22 -14.36
N THR A 157 23.66 5.49 -14.53
CA THR A 157 22.35 6.07 -14.84
C THR A 157 21.51 6.28 -13.58
N ILE A 158 21.34 5.21 -12.79
CA ILE A 158 20.50 5.21 -11.59
C ILE A 158 21.18 4.35 -10.53
N ARG A 159 21.65 4.98 -9.45
CA ARG A 159 22.13 4.27 -8.26
C ARG A 159 20.96 3.48 -7.65
N THR A 160 21.08 2.17 -7.64
CA THR A 160 19.99 1.28 -7.23
C THR A 160 20.43 0.39 -6.07
N VAL A 161 19.57 0.29 -5.05
CA VAL A 161 19.66 -0.66 -3.93
C VAL A 161 18.56 -1.70 -4.15
N PRO A 162 18.92 -2.94 -4.55
CA PRO A 162 17.92 -3.96 -4.78
C PRO A 162 17.30 -4.44 -3.46
N VAL A 163 16.01 -4.79 -3.53
CA VAL A 163 15.30 -5.55 -2.49
C VAL A 163 15.19 -6.98 -2.99
N TRP A 164 15.61 -7.95 -2.18
CA TRP A 164 15.44 -9.37 -2.45
C TRP A 164 14.20 -9.89 -1.73
N LEU A 165 13.36 -10.65 -2.43
CA LEU A 165 12.10 -11.17 -1.90
C LEU A 165 12.13 -12.69 -1.81
N SER A 166 12.30 -13.21 -0.61
CA SER A 166 12.32 -14.63 -0.24
C SER A 166 11.65 -14.84 1.13
N ASP A 167 11.41 -16.09 1.51
CA ASP A 167 11.15 -16.42 2.92
C ASP A 167 12.44 -16.29 3.75
N GLU A 168 12.33 -15.98 5.04
CA GLU A 168 13.53 -15.76 5.88
C GLU A 168 14.36 -17.03 6.05
N ALA A 169 13.71 -18.20 6.12
CA ALA A 169 14.40 -19.49 6.13
C ALA A 169 15.15 -19.82 4.83
N ASP A 170 14.84 -19.09 3.76
CA ASP A 170 15.41 -19.24 2.43
C ASP A 170 16.52 -18.20 2.14
N ASP A 171 16.82 -17.31 3.09
CA ASP A 171 17.95 -16.35 3.02
C ASP A 171 19.00 -16.73 4.07
N THR A 172 20.13 -17.27 3.62
CA THR A 172 21.23 -17.73 4.49
C THR A 172 22.52 -16.99 4.16
N ASP A 173 23.52 -17.14 5.02
CA ASP A 173 24.85 -16.55 4.79
C ASP A 173 25.52 -17.06 3.48
N GLU A 174 25.12 -18.25 3.00
CA GLU A 174 25.65 -18.87 1.78
C GLU A 174 24.93 -18.39 0.50
N GLY A 175 23.68 -17.94 0.60
CA GLY A 175 22.88 -17.54 -0.55
C GLY A 175 21.39 -17.44 -0.26
N ILE A 176 20.62 -17.20 -1.32
CA ILE A 176 19.16 -17.02 -1.25
C ILE A 176 18.46 -18.01 -2.17
N MET A 177 17.40 -18.64 -1.69
CA MET A 177 16.51 -19.48 -2.47
C MET A 177 15.26 -18.69 -2.87
N LEU A 178 15.09 -18.47 -4.17
CA LEU A 178 13.95 -17.75 -4.73
C LEU A 178 12.88 -18.75 -5.20
N LYS A 179 11.88 -18.97 -4.36
CA LYS A 179 10.71 -19.81 -4.66
C LYS A 179 9.52 -18.95 -5.08
N ASP A 180 8.76 -19.45 -6.05
CA ASP A 180 7.48 -18.87 -6.48
C ASP A 180 7.49 -17.33 -6.57
N GLN A 181 8.46 -16.77 -7.32
CA GLN A 181 8.73 -15.33 -7.36
C GLN A 181 7.49 -14.50 -7.75
N SER A 182 6.58 -15.06 -8.56
CA SER A 182 5.34 -14.40 -9.00
C SER A 182 4.37 -14.11 -7.84
N ARG A 183 4.46 -14.81 -6.70
CA ARG A 183 3.55 -14.66 -5.56
C ARG A 183 3.44 -13.22 -5.06
N TRP A 184 4.56 -12.48 -5.10
CA TRP A 184 4.65 -11.10 -4.65
C TRP A 184 3.82 -10.12 -5.50
N ARG A 185 3.46 -10.48 -6.75
CA ARG A 185 2.61 -9.66 -7.63
C ARG A 185 1.12 -9.95 -7.47
N ARG A 186 0.75 -11.14 -6.98
CA ARG A 186 -0.61 -11.69 -7.12
C ARG A 186 -1.68 -10.77 -6.56
N TYR A 187 -1.58 -10.37 -5.29
CA TYR A 187 -2.58 -9.47 -4.68
C TYR A 187 -2.70 -8.14 -5.42
N ALA A 188 -1.56 -7.55 -5.80
CA ALA A 188 -1.53 -6.26 -6.46
C ALA A 188 -2.12 -6.31 -7.89
N HIS A 189 -1.88 -7.38 -8.64
CA HIS A 189 -2.45 -7.57 -9.98
C HIS A 189 -3.90 -8.04 -9.94
N HIS A 190 -4.18 -9.05 -9.13
CA HIS A 190 -5.50 -9.69 -9.08
C HIS A 190 -6.51 -8.76 -8.42
N ASP A 191 -6.25 -8.23 -7.22
CA ASP A 191 -7.25 -7.48 -6.44
C ASP A 191 -7.14 -5.96 -6.63
N LEU A 192 -5.94 -5.39 -6.51
CA LEU A 192 -5.78 -3.93 -6.57
C LEU A 192 -5.91 -3.37 -8.00
N TYR A 193 -5.17 -3.93 -8.94
CA TYR A 193 -5.14 -3.44 -10.33
C TYR A 193 -6.53 -3.53 -10.98
N THR A 194 -7.22 -4.67 -10.84
CA THR A 194 -8.58 -4.85 -11.38
C THR A 194 -9.55 -3.82 -10.80
N LEU A 195 -9.56 -3.64 -9.48
CA LEU A 195 -10.44 -2.72 -8.78
C LEU A 195 -10.20 -1.26 -9.18
N PHE A 196 -8.94 -0.85 -9.23
CA PHE A 196 -8.53 0.50 -9.64
C PHE A 196 -8.95 0.83 -11.09
N HIS A 197 -9.13 -0.20 -11.91
CA HIS A 197 -9.64 -0.10 -13.27
C HIS A 197 -11.15 -0.40 -13.40
N TYR A 198 -11.92 -0.33 -12.31
CA TYR A 198 -13.37 -0.56 -12.28
C TYR A 198 -13.80 -1.95 -12.76
N LYS A 199 -12.99 -2.96 -12.41
CA LYS A 199 -13.34 -4.36 -12.57
C LYS A 199 -13.45 -5.01 -11.21
N GLN A 200 -14.35 -5.98 -11.12
CA GLN A 200 -14.53 -6.78 -9.92
C GLN A 200 -14.34 -8.23 -10.31
N ASN A 201 -13.51 -8.93 -9.56
CA ASN A 201 -13.37 -10.36 -9.70
C ASN A 201 -14.56 -11.07 -9.07
N GLU A 202 -14.77 -12.32 -9.45
CA GLU A 202 -15.79 -13.16 -8.83
C GLU A 202 -15.48 -13.35 -7.33
N PRO A 203 -16.51 -13.37 -6.45
CA PRO A 203 -16.30 -13.64 -5.04
C PRO A 203 -15.66 -15.00 -4.83
N THR A 204 -14.60 -15.06 -4.02
CA THR A 204 -13.95 -16.31 -3.60
C THR A 204 -14.28 -16.63 -2.14
N ASP A 205 -13.84 -17.79 -1.65
CA ASP A 205 -13.96 -18.19 -0.24
C ASP A 205 -13.01 -17.45 0.72
N GLY A 206 -12.28 -16.44 0.21
CA GLY A 206 -11.32 -15.62 0.95
C GLY A 206 -10.04 -16.35 1.36
N ARG A 207 -9.86 -17.65 1.07
CA ARG A 207 -8.63 -18.37 1.48
C ARG A 207 -7.41 -17.93 0.68
N LYS A 208 -7.58 -17.82 -0.64
CA LYS A 208 -6.51 -17.37 -1.54
C LYS A 208 -6.14 -15.91 -1.27
N GLU A 209 -7.13 -15.04 -1.10
CA GLU A 209 -6.93 -13.62 -0.80
C GLU A 209 -6.11 -13.43 0.47
N ARG A 210 -6.40 -14.18 1.55
CA ARG A 210 -5.63 -14.11 2.81
C ARG A 210 -4.14 -14.39 2.63
N ILE A 211 -3.79 -15.40 1.84
CA ILE A 211 -2.39 -15.77 1.57
C ILE A 211 -1.73 -14.67 0.73
N GLN A 212 -2.41 -14.22 -0.33
CA GLN A 212 -1.91 -13.17 -1.21
C GLN A 212 -1.72 -11.83 -0.47
N TRP A 213 -2.62 -11.50 0.45
CA TRP A 213 -2.51 -10.34 1.34
C TRP A 213 -1.30 -10.44 2.27
N ALA A 214 -1.06 -11.61 2.88
CA ALA A 214 0.11 -11.83 3.72
C ALA A 214 1.42 -11.65 2.93
N ASP A 215 1.48 -12.16 1.69
CA ASP A 215 2.63 -11.91 0.80
C ASP A 215 2.79 -10.42 0.46
N TYR A 216 1.70 -9.71 0.18
CA TYR A 216 1.71 -8.27 -0.09
C TYR A 216 2.21 -7.44 1.11
N TYR A 217 1.77 -7.79 2.32
CA TYR A 217 2.22 -7.16 3.56
C TYR A 217 3.72 -7.42 3.79
N ARG A 218 4.16 -8.69 3.70
CA ARG A 218 5.57 -9.08 3.88
C ARG A 218 6.49 -8.40 2.87
N MET A 219 6.04 -8.29 1.62
CA MET A 219 6.75 -7.54 0.60
C MET A 219 6.96 -6.09 1.03
N ASN A 220 5.89 -5.37 1.42
CA ASN A 220 5.99 -3.99 1.90
C ASN A 220 6.92 -3.86 3.13
N GLN A 221 6.88 -4.84 4.05
CA GLN A 221 7.76 -4.89 5.22
C GLN A 221 9.24 -5.03 4.83
N LYS A 222 9.57 -5.90 3.85
CA LYS A 222 10.95 -6.04 3.34
C LYS A 222 11.46 -4.76 2.68
N PHE A 223 10.60 -4.05 1.96
CA PHE A 223 10.92 -2.72 1.45
C PHE A 223 11.19 -1.72 2.59
N ALA A 224 10.34 -1.70 3.62
CA ALA A 224 10.52 -0.85 4.79
C ALA A 224 11.85 -1.12 5.51
N ASN A 225 12.20 -2.40 5.73
CA ASN A 225 13.50 -2.82 6.27
C ASN A 225 14.65 -2.22 5.47
N LYS A 226 14.63 -2.40 4.15
CA LYS A 226 15.73 -1.96 3.30
C LYS A 226 15.91 -0.45 3.26
N ILE A 227 14.81 0.31 3.35
CA ILE A 227 14.85 1.77 3.37
C ILE A 227 15.43 2.27 4.69
N ILE A 228 15.03 1.68 5.83
CA ILE A 228 15.55 2.08 7.14
C ILE A 228 17.05 1.83 7.28
N GLU A 229 17.59 0.77 6.67
CA GLU A 229 19.04 0.51 6.66
C GLU A 229 19.85 1.65 6.00
N ILE A 230 19.28 2.32 5.00
CA ILE A 230 19.97 3.35 4.21
C ILE A 230 19.57 4.79 4.59
N TYR A 231 18.43 4.94 5.25
CA TYR A 231 17.83 6.24 5.56
C TYR A 231 18.67 7.03 6.54
N LYS A 232 18.80 8.34 6.28
CA LYS A 232 19.39 9.31 7.20
C LYS A 232 18.35 10.39 7.54
N PRO A 233 18.34 10.91 8.78
CA PRO A 233 17.47 12.03 9.13
C PRO A 233 17.60 13.18 8.13
N GLY A 234 16.46 13.66 7.63
CA GLY A 234 16.38 14.72 6.63
C GLY A 234 16.37 14.24 5.16
N ASP A 235 16.46 12.92 4.90
CA ASP A 235 16.23 12.35 3.56
C ASP A 235 14.74 12.45 3.18
N ILE A 236 14.47 12.68 1.89
CA ILE A 236 13.11 12.64 1.33
C ILE A 236 12.87 11.26 0.71
N VAL A 237 11.86 10.53 1.18
CA VAL A 237 11.44 9.24 0.63
C VAL A 237 10.22 9.45 -0.28
N VAL A 238 10.30 8.99 -1.53
CA VAL A 238 9.22 9.06 -2.51
C VAL A 238 8.80 7.65 -2.92
N VAL A 239 7.59 7.24 -2.55
CA VAL A 239 7.04 5.91 -2.83
C VAL A 239 6.13 5.95 -4.05
N HIS A 240 6.24 4.95 -4.93
CA HIS A 240 5.52 4.91 -6.20
C HIS A 240 4.58 3.70 -6.34
N ASP A 241 3.35 4.00 -6.76
CA ASP A 241 2.34 3.08 -7.30
C ASP A 241 1.75 2.03 -6.33
N PHE A 242 0.78 1.26 -6.84
CA PHE A 242 -0.10 0.41 -6.04
C PHE A 242 0.55 -0.83 -5.37
N TYR A 243 1.78 -1.21 -5.72
CA TYR A 243 2.44 -2.32 -5.02
C TYR A 243 2.87 -1.94 -3.60
N LEU A 244 3.07 -0.64 -3.34
CA LEU A 244 3.69 -0.15 -2.12
C LEU A 244 2.74 0.73 -1.31
N LEU A 245 1.44 0.40 -1.29
CA LEU A 245 0.43 1.22 -0.62
C LEU A 245 0.57 1.20 0.91
N LEU A 246 1.13 0.14 1.49
CA LEU A 246 1.33 0.01 2.94
C LEU A 246 2.63 0.66 3.42
N LEU A 247 3.59 0.82 2.51
CA LEU A 247 4.92 1.26 2.83
C LEU A 247 4.99 2.62 3.55
N PRO A 248 4.23 3.67 3.18
CA PRO A 248 4.34 4.96 3.87
C PRO A 248 4.00 4.87 5.36
N SER A 249 2.94 4.14 5.73
CA SER A 249 2.61 3.88 7.14
C SER A 249 3.69 3.05 7.84
N MET A 250 4.19 1.98 7.21
CA MET A 250 5.26 1.15 7.79
C MET A 250 6.55 1.93 8.06
N LEU A 251 6.91 2.88 7.19
CA LEU A 251 8.04 3.77 7.42
C LEU A 251 7.78 4.75 8.56
N ARG A 252 6.57 5.32 8.61
CA ARG A 252 6.15 6.23 9.68
C ARG A 252 6.17 5.56 11.06
N GLN A 253 5.77 4.29 11.14
CA GLN A 253 5.80 3.48 12.36
C GLN A 253 7.21 3.34 12.94
N ARG A 254 8.23 3.30 12.09
CA ARG A 254 9.64 3.14 12.51
C ARG A 254 10.32 4.46 12.80
N ASN A 255 9.95 5.50 12.06
CA ASN A 255 10.46 6.84 12.30
C ASN A 255 9.40 7.89 11.97
N HIS A 256 8.85 8.49 13.03
CA HIS A 256 7.73 9.41 12.95
C HIS A 256 8.09 10.70 12.18
N ASN A 257 9.37 11.05 12.12
CA ASN A 257 9.88 12.30 11.54
C ASN A 257 10.33 12.15 10.07
N MET A 258 10.11 11.00 9.44
CA MET A 258 10.50 10.79 8.04
C MET A 258 9.74 11.72 7.08
N TYR A 259 10.42 12.23 6.07
CA TYR A 259 9.77 12.99 5.01
C TYR A 259 9.32 12.04 3.92
N ILE A 260 8.03 11.71 3.90
CA ILE A 260 7.49 10.68 3.02
C ILE A 260 6.52 11.32 2.04
N SER A 261 6.65 11.01 0.76
CA SER A 261 5.68 11.36 -0.27
C SER A 261 5.29 10.12 -1.05
N PHE A 262 4.04 10.07 -1.50
CA PHE A 262 3.52 8.95 -2.27
C PHE A 262 2.99 9.46 -3.61
N PHE A 263 3.32 8.79 -4.72
CA PHE A 263 2.78 9.12 -6.03
C PHE A 263 2.06 7.92 -6.65
N PHE A 264 0.79 8.11 -6.99
CA PHE A 264 -0.08 7.08 -7.53
C PHE A 264 -0.19 7.21 -9.06
N HIS A 265 0.41 6.26 -9.79
CA HIS A 265 0.48 6.31 -11.25
C HIS A 265 -0.79 5.77 -11.93
N SER A 266 -1.49 4.85 -11.27
CA SER A 266 -2.72 4.22 -11.75
C SER A 266 -3.97 5.09 -11.50
N PRO A 267 -5.13 4.79 -12.12
CA PRO A 267 -6.40 5.43 -11.79
C PRO A 267 -6.84 5.10 -10.36
N PHE A 268 -7.37 6.09 -9.61
CA PHE A 268 -7.96 5.81 -8.30
C PHE A 268 -9.50 5.66 -8.42
N PRO A 269 -10.10 4.58 -7.87
CA PRO A 269 -11.50 4.28 -8.05
C PRO A 269 -12.40 5.12 -7.14
N SER A 270 -13.68 5.27 -7.50
CA SER A 270 -14.68 5.83 -6.59
C SER A 270 -14.85 5.00 -5.31
N SER A 271 -15.43 5.63 -4.28
CA SER A 271 -15.73 4.97 -3.00
C SER A 271 -16.73 3.82 -3.12
N GLU A 272 -17.46 3.70 -4.23
CA GLU A 272 -18.36 2.56 -4.45
C GLU A 272 -17.58 1.30 -4.78
N PHE A 273 -16.60 1.40 -5.69
CA PHE A 273 -15.71 0.29 -6.00
C PHE A 273 -14.76 0.00 -4.85
N LEU A 274 -14.13 1.01 -4.24
CA LEU A 274 -13.16 0.76 -3.17
C LEU A 274 -13.78 0.04 -1.96
N ARG A 275 -15.07 0.25 -1.69
CA ARG A 275 -15.78 -0.48 -0.62
C ARG A 275 -15.89 -1.99 -0.83
N CYS A 276 -15.74 -2.46 -2.06
CA CYS A 276 -15.74 -3.88 -2.39
C CYS A 276 -14.43 -4.57 -1.98
N LEU A 277 -13.34 -3.82 -1.79
CA LEU A 277 -12.09 -4.39 -1.30
C LEU A 277 -12.23 -4.74 0.20
N PRO A 278 -11.92 -5.99 0.59
CA PRO A 278 -11.90 -6.37 2.01
C PRO A 278 -10.92 -5.49 2.81
N ARG A 279 -9.70 -5.30 2.30
CA ARG A 279 -8.58 -4.54 2.91
C ARG A 279 -8.59 -3.03 2.64
N ARG A 280 -9.77 -2.46 2.40
CA ARG A 280 -9.88 -1.05 2.03
C ARG A 280 -9.35 -0.10 3.09
N LYS A 281 -9.45 -0.45 4.37
CA LYS A 281 -8.99 0.40 5.48
C LYS A 281 -7.48 0.48 5.48
N GLU A 282 -6.83 -0.69 5.55
CA GLU A 282 -5.38 -0.87 5.59
C GLU A 282 -4.69 -0.25 4.37
N ILE A 283 -5.28 -0.38 3.18
CA ILE A 283 -4.75 0.24 1.97
C ILE A 283 -4.80 1.78 2.03
N LEU A 284 -5.91 2.36 2.49
CA LEU A 284 -6.03 3.82 2.60
C LEU A 284 -5.12 4.36 3.70
N GLU A 285 -5.11 3.70 4.85
CA GLU A 285 -4.28 4.01 6.00
C GLU A 285 -2.79 3.94 5.69
N GLY A 286 -2.38 2.91 4.94
CA GLY A 286 -1.04 2.74 4.43
C GLY A 286 -0.51 3.99 3.72
N VAL A 287 -1.32 4.55 2.81
CA VAL A 287 -0.95 5.73 2.01
C VAL A 287 -0.96 7.01 2.84
N LEU A 288 -1.85 7.11 3.84
CA LEU A 288 -1.95 8.27 4.74
C LEU A 288 -0.73 8.43 5.67
N GLY A 289 0.20 7.48 5.70
CA GLY A 289 1.51 7.68 6.32
C GLY A 289 2.41 8.71 5.61
N ALA A 290 2.07 9.12 4.38
CA ALA A 290 2.78 10.13 3.62
C ALA A 290 2.40 11.58 4.02
N ASN A 291 3.32 12.53 3.85
CA ASN A 291 3.07 13.96 4.00
C ASN A 291 2.36 14.56 2.77
N LEU A 292 2.74 14.09 1.57
CA LEU A 292 2.17 14.50 0.29
C LEU A 292 1.77 13.27 -0.54
N ILE A 293 0.56 13.29 -1.09
CA ILE A 293 0.05 12.28 -2.02
C ILE A 293 -0.19 12.93 -3.38
N GLY A 294 0.44 12.41 -4.43
CA GLY A 294 0.30 12.87 -5.81
C GLY A 294 -0.53 11.94 -6.69
N PHE A 295 -1.38 12.51 -7.55
CA PHE A 295 -2.18 11.78 -8.54
C PHE A 295 -1.98 12.32 -9.97
N GLN A 296 -2.32 11.50 -10.97
CA GLN A 296 -2.29 11.90 -12.39
C GLN A 296 -3.39 12.89 -12.78
N SER A 297 -4.58 12.77 -12.18
CA SER A 297 -5.78 13.55 -12.54
C SER A 297 -6.52 14.02 -11.28
N TYR A 298 -7.19 15.16 -11.38
CA TYR A 298 -8.05 15.71 -10.32
C TYR A 298 -9.22 14.78 -9.96
N SER A 299 -9.72 14.01 -10.94
CA SER A 299 -10.78 13.04 -10.67
C SER A 299 -10.31 11.95 -9.68
N TYR A 300 -9.06 11.49 -9.81
CA TYR A 300 -8.46 10.46 -8.96
C TYR A 300 -8.21 10.98 -7.55
N SER A 301 -7.69 12.20 -7.40
CA SER A 301 -7.50 12.81 -6.08
C SER A 301 -8.83 13.01 -5.35
N ARG A 302 -9.87 13.50 -6.04
CA ARG A 302 -11.22 13.64 -5.45
C ARG A 302 -11.80 12.29 -5.00
N HIS A 303 -11.59 11.24 -5.78
CA HIS A 303 -12.04 9.91 -5.39
C HIS A 303 -11.30 9.40 -4.14
N PHE A 304 -9.99 9.61 -4.05
CA PHE A 304 -9.20 9.26 -2.88
C PHE A 304 -9.69 10.00 -1.62
N LEU A 305 -9.83 11.33 -1.69
CA LEU A 305 -10.37 12.16 -0.60
C LEU A 305 -11.75 11.64 -0.14
N SER A 306 -12.64 11.38 -1.11
CA SER A 306 -13.97 10.81 -0.82
C SER A 306 -13.91 9.43 -0.18
N CYS A 307 -12.93 8.60 -0.53
CA CYS A 307 -12.74 7.29 0.07
C CYS A 307 -12.28 7.41 1.53
N CYS A 308 -11.30 8.26 1.82
CA CYS A 308 -10.83 8.50 3.18
C CYS A 308 -11.97 9.01 4.07
N THR A 309 -12.78 9.95 3.60
CA THR A 309 -13.92 10.45 4.40
C THR A 309 -15.04 9.43 4.58
N ARG A 310 -15.39 8.65 3.56
CA ARG A 310 -16.52 7.70 3.66
C ARG A 310 -16.17 6.38 4.33
N ILE A 311 -14.93 5.92 4.21
CA ILE A 311 -14.48 4.61 4.70
C ILE A 311 -13.77 4.74 6.05
N LEU A 312 -12.90 5.74 6.22
CA LEU A 312 -12.15 5.96 7.46
C LEU A 312 -12.83 7.00 8.38
N GLY A 313 -13.78 7.78 7.87
CA GLY A 313 -14.42 8.85 8.64
C GLY A 313 -13.56 10.09 8.81
N PHE A 314 -12.43 10.20 8.10
CA PHE A 314 -11.50 11.32 8.27
C PHE A 314 -12.01 12.59 7.57
N PRO A 315 -11.95 13.76 8.23
CA PRO A 315 -12.32 15.01 7.59
C PRO A 315 -11.34 15.30 6.45
N SER A 316 -11.88 15.69 5.30
CA SER A 316 -11.09 16.08 4.14
C SER A 316 -11.64 17.34 3.49
N ASP A 317 -10.76 18.07 2.84
CA ASP A 317 -11.10 19.18 1.96
C ASP A 317 -10.43 18.98 0.59
N THR A 318 -10.46 20.00 -0.27
CA THR A 318 -9.91 19.90 -1.62
C THR A 318 -8.39 19.79 -1.67
N LEU A 319 -7.69 20.12 -0.58
CA LEU A 319 -6.23 20.20 -0.52
C LEU A 319 -5.60 19.06 0.30
N GLY A 320 -6.37 18.37 1.14
CA GLY A 320 -5.83 17.31 1.98
C GLY A 320 -6.84 16.64 2.91
N ILE A 321 -6.31 15.75 3.75
CA ILE A 321 -7.03 14.97 4.75
C ILE A 321 -6.35 15.19 6.10
N ASP A 322 -7.14 15.42 7.16
CA ASP A 322 -6.59 15.44 8.50
C ASP A 322 -6.66 14.02 9.09
N ALA A 323 -5.51 13.42 9.34
CA ALA A 323 -5.36 12.04 9.82
C ALA A 323 -4.21 11.97 10.85
N TYR A 324 -4.43 11.23 11.95
CA TYR A 324 -3.41 10.95 12.97
C TYR A 324 -2.80 12.21 13.60
N GLY A 325 -3.62 13.23 13.87
CA GLY A 325 -3.16 14.52 14.40
C GLY A 325 -2.32 15.35 13.43
N SER A 326 -2.22 14.93 12.17
CA SER A 326 -1.45 15.57 11.10
C SER A 326 -2.33 15.80 9.86
N ARG A 327 -1.87 16.67 8.97
CA ARG A 327 -2.53 16.95 7.70
C ARG A 327 -1.72 16.36 6.55
N VAL A 328 -2.36 15.46 5.82
CA VAL A 328 -1.82 14.86 4.59
C VAL A 328 -2.27 15.69 3.40
N GLN A 329 -1.33 16.34 2.70
CA GLN A 329 -1.67 17.12 1.50
C GLN A 329 -1.87 16.20 0.29
N VAL A 330 -2.81 16.56 -0.58
CA VAL A 330 -3.10 15.86 -1.83
C VAL A 330 -2.93 16.81 -3.02
N GLY A 331 -2.19 16.37 -4.04
CA GLY A 331 -1.91 17.17 -5.24
C GLY A 331 -2.07 16.38 -6.54
N VAL A 332 -2.12 17.12 -7.65
CA VAL A 332 -2.26 16.56 -9.01
C VAL A 332 -1.04 16.96 -9.84
N PHE A 333 -0.30 15.96 -10.32
CA PHE A 333 0.91 16.15 -11.12
C PHE A 333 0.92 15.13 -12.26
N PRO A 334 0.35 15.47 -13.43
CA PRO A 334 0.36 14.58 -14.58
C PRO A 334 1.81 14.31 -15.01
N ILE A 335 2.21 13.04 -15.08
CA ILE A 335 3.55 12.65 -15.52
C ILE A 335 3.75 12.89 -17.02
N GLY A 336 4.88 13.48 -17.39
CA GLY A 336 5.30 13.65 -18.79
C GLY A 336 6.29 12.58 -19.25
N ILE A 337 6.67 12.64 -20.54
CA ILE A 337 7.76 11.85 -21.11
C ILE A 337 9.04 12.69 -21.24
N ASP A 338 10.19 12.04 -21.44
CA ASP A 338 11.40 12.73 -21.89
C ASP A 338 11.31 13.03 -23.40
N ALA A 339 10.67 14.15 -23.73
CA ALA A 339 10.43 14.56 -25.11
C ALA A 339 11.73 14.70 -25.93
N THR A 340 12.81 15.20 -25.32
CA THR A 340 14.11 15.36 -26.00
C THR A 340 14.75 14.02 -26.32
N LYS A 341 14.67 13.05 -25.40
CA LYS A 341 15.15 11.69 -25.64
C LYS A 341 14.33 10.98 -26.72
N VAL A 342 13.00 11.14 -26.70
CA VAL A 342 12.11 10.58 -27.74
C VAL A 342 12.43 11.17 -29.11
N GLU A 343 12.58 12.50 -29.21
CA GLU A 343 12.96 13.17 -30.46
C GLU A 343 14.33 12.70 -30.96
N LYS A 344 15.32 12.55 -30.07
CA LYS A 344 16.64 12.04 -30.46
C LYS A 344 16.56 10.62 -31.05
N HIS A 345 15.78 9.73 -30.45
CA HIS A 345 15.63 8.36 -30.96
C HIS A 345 14.81 8.31 -32.24
N ALA A 346 13.72 9.08 -32.32
CA ALA A 346 12.82 9.03 -33.46
C ALA A 346 13.47 9.52 -34.77
N TRP A 347 14.42 10.45 -34.71
CA TRP A 347 15.18 10.94 -35.87
C TRP A 347 16.61 10.36 -35.96
N ALA A 348 16.87 9.20 -35.34
CA ALA A 348 18.11 8.48 -35.57
C ALA A 348 18.17 7.92 -37.00
N LYS A 349 19.38 7.83 -37.58
CA LYS A 349 19.58 7.36 -38.97
C LYS A 349 19.03 5.94 -39.21
N SER A 350 19.14 5.05 -38.22
CA SER A 350 18.59 3.69 -38.31
C SER A 350 17.07 3.67 -38.37
N VAL A 351 16.40 4.67 -37.78
CA VAL A 351 14.94 4.85 -37.83
C VAL A 351 14.50 5.40 -39.18
N ASP A 352 15.29 6.29 -39.80
CA ASP A 352 14.97 6.86 -41.13
C ASP A 352 14.85 5.76 -42.19
N GLU A 353 15.77 4.80 -42.22
CA GLU A 353 15.72 3.66 -43.15
C GLU A 353 14.41 2.86 -43.01
N LYS A 354 14.03 2.54 -41.77
CA LYS A 354 12.79 1.82 -41.48
C LYS A 354 11.55 2.65 -41.78
N TYR A 355 11.59 3.95 -41.50
CA TYR A 355 10.51 4.90 -41.80
C TYR A 355 10.24 4.97 -43.32
N TYR A 356 11.28 5.14 -44.13
CA TYR A 356 11.13 5.18 -45.59
C TYR A 356 10.68 3.83 -46.16
N ALA A 357 11.15 2.71 -45.59
CA ALA A 357 10.67 1.39 -45.96
C ALA A 357 9.16 1.21 -45.68
N LEU A 358 8.68 1.65 -44.52
CA LEU A 358 7.26 1.63 -44.17
C LEU A 358 6.43 2.53 -45.11
N LYS A 359 6.88 3.76 -45.39
CA LYS A 359 6.21 4.66 -46.34
C LYS A 359 6.17 4.09 -47.77
N LYS A 360 7.21 3.37 -48.19
CA LYS A 360 7.23 2.67 -49.49
C LYS A 360 6.27 1.47 -49.51
N MET A 361 6.23 0.69 -48.43
CA MET A 361 5.38 -0.50 -48.31
C MET A 361 3.88 -0.14 -48.35
N TYR A 362 3.50 0.95 -47.69
CA TYR A 362 2.12 1.44 -47.62
C TYR A 362 1.89 2.67 -48.50
N ALA A 363 2.61 2.77 -49.62
CA ALA A 363 2.45 3.89 -50.55
C ALA A 363 0.98 4.00 -51.03
N GLY A 364 0.43 5.21 -50.98
CA GLY A 364 -0.96 5.49 -51.33
C GLY A 364 -2.00 5.07 -50.29
N LYS A 365 -1.58 4.53 -49.13
CA LYS A 365 -2.46 4.12 -48.03
C LYS A 365 -2.24 5.00 -46.80
N LYS A 366 -3.28 5.11 -45.97
CA LYS A 366 -3.26 5.80 -44.67
C LYS A 366 -3.01 4.80 -43.55
N ILE A 367 -2.09 5.13 -42.64
CA ILE A 367 -1.68 4.26 -41.54
C ILE A 367 -2.30 4.77 -40.23
N ILE A 368 -3.15 3.97 -39.61
CA ILE A 368 -3.59 4.18 -38.23
C ILE A 368 -2.72 3.32 -37.32
N VAL A 369 -2.12 3.93 -36.30
CA VAL A 369 -1.24 3.24 -35.36
C VAL A 369 -1.91 3.08 -34.01
N GLY A 370 -1.89 1.85 -33.50
CA GLY A 370 -2.26 1.53 -32.13
C GLY A 370 -1.18 0.70 -31.46
N ARG A 371 -0.76 1.09 -30.25
CA ARG A 371 0.12 0.28 -29.41
C ARG A 371 -0.45 0.22 -28.01
N ASP A 372 -0.73 -0.99 -27.56
CA ASP A 372 -1.34 -1.22 -26.25
C ASP A 372 -0.80 -2.52 -25.64
N ARG A 373 -0.92 -2.65 -24.32
CA ARG A 373 -0.80 -3.97 -23.69
C ARG A 373 -2.05 -4.78 -23.97
N LEU A 374 -1.92 -6.09 -24.09
CA LEU A 374 -3.05 -6.98 -24.30
C LEU A 374 -3.81 -7.17 -22.98
N ASP A 375 -4.61 -6.17 -22.63
CA ASP A 375 -5.38 -6.11 -21.40
C ASP A 375 -6.76 -5.53 -21.71
N SER A 376 -7.79 -6.03 -21.02
CA SER A 376 -9.16 -5.59 -21.18
C SER A 376 -9.38 -4.13 -20.78
N VAL A 377 -8.46 -3.47 -20.05
CA VAL A 377 -8.56 -2.02 -19.75
C VAL A 377 -8.04 -1.14 -20.89
N ARG A 378 -7.27 -1.70 -21.81
CA ARG A 378 -6.61 -0.96 -22.91
C ARG A 378 -7.48 -0.79 -24.15
N GLY A 379 -8.62 -1.49 -24.19
CA GLY A 379 -9.64 -1.25 -25.20
C GLY A 379 -9.25 -1.65 -26.62
N VAL A 380 -8.39 -2.66 -26.78
CA VAL A 380 -7.96 -3.16 -28.11
C VAL A 380 -9.15 -3.75 -28.89
N ALA A 381 -10.04 -4.47 -28.19
CA ALA A 381 -11.27 -5.00 -28.81
C ALA A 381 -12.17 -3.88 -29.34
N GLN A 382 -12.41 -2.84 -28.52
CA GLN A 382 -13.18 -1.66 -28.90
C GLN A 382 -12.57 -0.95 -30.11
N LYS A 383 -11.24 -0.87 -30.18
CA LYS A 383 -10.53 -0.30 -31.34
C LYS A 383 -10.82 -1.07 -32.62
N LEU A 384 -10.72 -2.39 -32.58
CA LEU A 384 -10.96 -3.25 -33.73
C LEU A 384 -12.43 -3.18 -34.17
N GLN A 385 -13.37 -3.21 -33.22
CA GLN A 385 -14.80 -3.07 -33.50
C GLN A 385 -15.16 -1.70 -34.07
N ALA A 386 -14.55 -0.62 -33.59
CA ALA A 386 -14.73 0.71 -34.16
C ALA A 386 -14.12 0.83 -35.56
N PHE A 387 -12.97 0.19 -35.81
CA PHE A 387 -12.36 0.14 -37.12
C PHE A 387 -13.18 -0.67 -38.13
N GLU A 388 -13.76 -1.79 -37.70
CA GLU A 388 -14.75 -2.55 -38.47
C GLU A 388 -15.94 -1.66 -38.83
N ARG A 389 -16.53 -0.97 -37.84
CA ARG A 389 -17.66 -0.06 -38.04
C ARG A 389 -17.32 1.11 -38.98
N PHE A 390 -16.08 1.60 -38.95
CA PHE A 390 -15.58 2.60 -39.88
C PHE A 390 -15.54 2.10 -41.32
N LEU A 391 -15.08 0.87 -41.57
CA LEU A 391 -15.06 0.27 -42.90
C LEU A 391 -16.46 -0.06 -43.44
N GLU A 392 -17.43 -0.34 -42.54
CA GLU A 392 -18.84 -0.47 -42.87
C GLU A 392 -19.44 0.87 -43.35
N LEU A 393 -19.26 1.92 -42.55
CA LEU A 393 -19.89 3.23 -42.76
C LEU A 393 -19.26 4.02 -43.91
N TYR A 394 -17.96 3.84 -44.16
CA TYR A 394 -17.22 4.59 -45.18
C TYR A 394 -16.53 3.64 -46.18
N PRO A 395 -17.29 3.03 -47.12
CA PRO A 395 -16.74 2.11 -48.11
C PRO A 395 -15.62 2.70 -48.96
N GLU A 396 -15.56 4.02 -49.13
CA GLU A 396 -14.54 4.75 -49.88
C GLU A 396 -13.12 4.60 -49.31
N TRP A 397 -13.00 4.23 -48.03
CA TRP A 397 -11.72 4.02 -47.32
C TRP A 397 -11.23 2.56 -47.37
N ARG A 398 -12.05 1.63 -47.87
CA ARG A 398 -11.63 0.24 -48.10
C ARG A 398 -10.46 0.21 -49.08
N GLU A 399 -9.50 -0.68 -48.83
CA GLU A 399 -8.22 -0.77 -49.55
C GLU A 399 -7.27 0.45 -49.46
N LYS A 400 -7.69 1.53 -48.77
CA LYS A 400 -6.91 2.76 -48.61
C LYS A 400 -6.40 3.01 -47.19
N VAL A 401 -6.94 2.33 -46.18
CA VAL A 401 -6.56 2.54 -44.77
C VAL A 401 -6.12 1.24 -44.13
N VAL A 402 -4.96 1.24 -43.46
CA VAL A 402 -4.44 0.11 -42.69
C VAL A 402 -4.35 0.48 -41.21
N LEU A 403 -4.86 -0.39 -40.34
CA LEU A 403 -4.66 -0.34 -38.90
C LEU A 403 -3.48 -1.24 -38.52
N ILE A 404 -2.40 -0.65 -38.03
CA ILE A 404 -1.26 -1.37 -37.48
C ILE A 404 -1.40 -1.38 -35.95
N GLN A 405 -1.79 -2.53 -35.40
CA GLN A 405 -1.94 -2.73 -33.97
C GLN A 405 -0.79 -3.57 -33.42
N VAL A 406 0.01 -2.99 -32.53
CA VAL A 406 1.08 -3.67 -31.80
C VAL A 406 0.56 -3.97 -30.40
N THR A 407 0.52 -5.26 -30.03
CA THR A 407 0.17 -5.65 -28.66
C THR A 407 1.38 -6.24 -27.96
N SER A 408 1.77 -5.63 -26.86
CA SER A 408 2.80 -6.22 -25.99
C SER A 408 2.17 -7.39 -25.23
N PRO A 409 2.75 -8.60 -25.31
CA PRO A 409 2.29 -9.71 -24.47
C PRO A 409 2.46 -9.32 -23.01
N THR A 410 1.44 -9.56 -22.21
CA THR A 410 1.54 -9.55 -20.75
C THR A 410 2.55 -10.63 -20.34
N SER A 411 3.25 -10.40 -19.23
CA SER A 411 4.22 -11.38 -18.69
C SER A 411 3.56 -12.76 -18.62
N VAL A 412 4.27 -13.77 -19.14
CA VAL A 412 3.89 -15.19 -19.34
C VAL A 412 3.38 -15.91 -18.07
N GLU A 413 3.26 -15.24 -16.93
CA GLU A 413 2.93 -15.87 -15.64
C GLU A 413 1.62 -15.41 -15.01
N ALA A 414 0.83 -14.55 -15.69
CA ALA A 414 -0.60 -14.39 -15.36
C ALA A 414 -1.44 -15.64 -15.76
N ASP A 415 -0.76 -16.69 -16.22
CA ASP A 415 -1.20 -17.94 -16.84
C ASP A 415 -2.00 -18.92 -15.96
N ARG A 416 -2.83 -18.46 -15.02
CA ARG A 416 -3.79 -19.36 -14.34
C ARG A 416 -5.25 -18.94 -14.36
N ASP A 417 -5.59 -17.68 -14.58
CA ASP A 417 -6.99 -17.20 -14.45
C ASP A 417 -7.73 -16.98 -15.79
N GLY A 418 -7.13 -17.32 -16.94
CA GLY A 418 -7.83 -17.50 -18.23
C GLY A 418 -8.42 -16.26 -18.91
N ASP A 419 -8.59 -15.13 -18.23
CA ASP A 419 -9.21 -13.93 -18.78
C ASP A 419 -8.33 -13.23 -19.84
N GLU A 420 -7.01 -13.18 -19.64
CA GLU A 420 -6.08 -12.64 -20.66
C GLU A 420 -6.06 -13.50 -21.92
N THR A 421 -6.08 -14.82 -21.76
CA THR A 421 -6.20 -15.76 -22.89
C THR A 421 -7.51 -15.53 -23.64
N LYS A 422 -8.64 -15.35 -22.94
CA LYS A 422 -9.93 -15.01 -23.57
C LYS A 422 -9.85 -13.71 -24.35
N ILE A 423 -9.19 -12.68 -23.83
CA ILE A 423 -9.02 -11.39 -24.51
C ILE A 423 -8.13 -11.56 -25.76
N ALA A 424 -7.03 -12.30 -25.64
CA ALA A 424 -6.14 -12.59 -26.76
C ALA A 424 -6.87 -13.33 -27.88
N THR A 425 -7.62 -14.37 -27.54
CA THR A 425 -8.49 -15.10 -28.47
C THR A 425 -9.50 -14.16 -29.12
N ARG A 426 -10.17 -13.31 -28.34
CA ARG A 426 -11.15 -12.37 -28.87
C ARG A 426 -10.56 -11.34 -29.83
N VAL A 427 -9.38 -10.82 -29.51
CA VAL A 427 -8.64 -9.89 -30.39
C VAL A 427 -8.28 -10.58 -31.70
N ASN A 428 -7.74 -11.81 -31.65
CA ASN A 428 -7.40 -12.58 -32.83
C ASN A 428 -8.64 -12.88 -33.70
N GLU A 429 -9.77 -13.26 -33.10
CA GLU A 429 -11.03 -13.45 -33.81
C GLU A 429 -11.47 -12.18 -34.56
N LEU A 430 -11.41 -11.01 -33.91
CA LEU A 430 -11.77 -9.74 -34.53
C LEU A 430 -10.84 -9.38 -35.69
N VAL A 431 -9.53 -9.59 -35.52
CA VAL A 431 -8.54 -9.36 -36.60
C VAL A 431 -8.86 -10.26 -37.81
N MET A 432 -9.10 -11.56 -37.57
CA MET A 432 -9.44 -12.52 -38.63
C MET A 432 -10.76 -12.17 -39.32
N LYS A 433 -11.78 -11.77 -38.57
CA LYS A 433 -13.07 -11.34 -39.10
C LYS A 433 -12.91 -10.14 -40.04
N ILE A 434 -12.27 -9.06 -39.58
CA ILE A 434 -12.10 -7.82 -40.35
C ILE A 434 -11.29 -8.08 -41.62
N ASN A 435 -10.18 -8.83 -41.51
CA ASN A 435 -9.35 -9.16 -42.66
C ASN A 435 -10.03 -10.12 -43.64
N GLY A 436 -10.89 -11.01 -43.16
CA GLY A 436 -11.68 -11.91 -44.01
C GLY A 436 -12.80 -11.19 -44.77
N GLU A 437 -13.40 -10.17 -44.17
CA GLU A 437 -14.54 -9.44 -44.76
C GLU A 437 -14.10 -8.27 -45.65
N TYR A 438 -13.07 -7.51 -45.25
CA TYR A 438 -12.62 -6.29 -45.94
C TYR A 438 -11.24 -6.42 -46.59
N GLY A 439 -10.56 -7.56 -46.44
CA GLY A 439 -9.27 -7.82 -47.09
C GLY A 439 -9.38 -8.37 -48.50
N SER A 440 -8.27 -8.34 -49.22
CA SER A 440 -8.06 -8.95 -50.52
C SER A 440 -6.70 -9.65 -50.57
N LEU A 441 -6.41 -10.41 -51.64
CA LEU A 441 -5.16 -11.18 -51.74
C LEU A 441 -3.88 -10.34 -51.57
N GLY A 442 -3.93 -9.05 -51.92
CA GLY A 442 -2.81 -8.11 -51.80
C GLY A 442 -2.98 -7.07 -50.70
N PHE A 443 -4.04 -7.13 -49.88
CA PHE A 443 -4.35 -6.12 -48.89
C PHE A 443 -5.04 -6.69 -47.65
N SER A 444 -4.47 -6.40 -46.49
CA SER A 444 -5.05 -6.75 -45.20
C SER A 444 -5.28 -5.45 -44.40
N PRO A 445 -6.55 -5.08 -44.12
CA PRO A 445 -6.91 -3.86 -43.39
C PRO A 445 -6.28 -3.76 -42.00
N VAL A 446 -6.10 -4.89 -41.31
CA VAL A 446 -5.51 -4.93 -39.97
C VAL A 446 -4.21 -5.74 -40.00
N GLN A 447 -3.14 -5.13 -39.49
CA GLN A 447 -1.85 -5.75 -39.23
C GLN A 447 -1.65 -5.85 -37.71
N HIS A 448 -1.78 -7.06 -37.17
CA HIS A 448 -1.65 -7.31 -35.74
C HIS A 448 -0.31 -7.96 -35.42
N TYR A 449 0.47 -7.30 -34.57
CA TYR A 449 1.78 -7.78 -34.12
C TYR A 449 1.71 -8.07 -32.61
N PRO A 450 1.50 -9.33 -32.19
CA PRO A 450 1.47 -9.74 -30.79
C PRO A 450 2.89 -9.93 -30.22
N GLN A 451 3.77 -8.98 -30.52
CA GLN A 451 5.18 -9.07 -30.15
C GLN A 451 5.72 -7.70 -29.74
N TYR A 452 6.84 -7.77 -29.04
CA TYR A 452 7.65 -6.61 -28.71
C TYR A 452 8.43 -6.12 -29.93
N LEU A 453 8.12 -4.91 -30.40
CA LEU A 453 8.97 -4.24 -31.39
C LEU A 453 10.30 -3.81 -30.77
N ASN A 454 11.35 -3.78 -31.59
CA ASN A 454 12.57 -3.06 -31.22
C ASN A 454 12.33 -1.54 -31.25
N GLN A 455 13.22 -0.79 -30.60
CA GLN A 455 13.05 0.65 -30.43
C GLN A 455 12.96 1.39 -31.77
N ASP A 456 13.78 1.00 -32.75
CA ASP A 456 13.84 1.66 -34.05
C ASP A 456 12.57 1.42 -34.87
N GLU A 457 12.02 0.19 -34.87
CA GLU A 457 10.73 -0.12 -35.49
C GLU A 457 9.59 0.66 -34.85
N TYR A 458 9.62 0.78 -33.53
CA TYR A 458 8.59 1.49 -32.79
C TYR A 458 8.52 2.96 -33.21
N PHE A 459 9.65 3.67 -33.20
CA PHE A 459 9.65 5.08 -33.60
C PHE A 459 9.42 5.28 -35.10
N ALA A 460 9.89 4.36 -35.95
CA ALA A 460 9.58 4.38 -37.38
C ALA A 460 8.07 4.25 -37.62
N LEU A 461 7.40 3.37 -36.89
CA LEU A 461 5.95 3.19 -36.96
C LEU A 461 5.20 4.45 -36.50
N LEU A 462 5.58 5.04 -35.35
CA LEU A 462 4.95 6.26 -34.84
C LEU A 462 5.12 7.44 -35.82
N ARG A 463 6.30 7.61 -36.43
CA ARG A 463 6.55 8.64 -37.45
C ARG A 463 5.76 8.39 -38.73
N ALA A 464 5.60 7.13 -39.14
CA ALA A 464 4.89 6.76 -40.36
C ALA A 464 3.37 6.90 -40.24
N GLY A 465 2.82 6.76 -39.03
CA GLY A 465 1.39 6.79 -38.74
C GLY A 465 0.71 8.12 -39.08
N ASP A 466 -0.32 8.06 -39.92
CA ASP A 466 -1.16 9.21 -40.26
C ASP A 466 -2.14 9.56 -39.13
N ILE A 467 -2.55 8.58 -38.31
CA ILE A 467 -3.41 8.77 -37.12
C ILE A 467 -2.87 7.93 -35.96
N GLY A 468 -2.81 8.50 -34.76
CA GLY A 468 -2.62 7.77 -33.50
C GLY A 468 -3.97 7.47 -32.85
N LEU A 469 -4.31 6.20 -32.64
CA LEU A 469 -5.62 5.79 -32.09
C LEU A 469 -5.47 5.10 -30.73
N ILE A 470 -5.89 5.79 -29.67
CA ILE A 470 -5.81 5.33 -28.27
C ILE A 470 -7.22 5.19 -27.69
N THR A 471 -7.65 3.95 -27.46
CA THR A 471 -9.02 3.58 -27.06
C THR A 471 -9.10 3.00 -25.64
N SER A 472 -8.14 3.35 -24.77
CA SER A 472 -8.11 2.90 -23.38
C SER A 472 -9.46 3.09 -22.69
N VAL A 473 -10.01 2.01 -22.12
CA VAL A 473 -11.25 2.05 -21.32
C VAL A 473 -11.02 2.78 -20.01
N ARG A 474 -9.85 2.59 -19.39
CA ARG A 474 -9.44 3.30 -18.18
C ARG A 474 -7.94 3.22 -18.06
N ASP A 475 -7.26 4.36 -17.88
CA ASP A 475 -5.80 4.40 -17.81
C ASP A 475 -5.32 5.56 -16.93
N GLY A 476 -4.22 5.35 -16.20
CA GLY A 476 -3.63 6.37 -15.36
C GLY A 476 -2.96 7.47 -16.18
N MET A 477 -2.14 7.05 -17.15
CA MET A 477 -1.47 7.91 -18.12
C MET A 477 -1.06 7.06 -19.33
N ASN A 478 -1.30 7.57 -20.55
CA ASN A 478 -0.86 6.94 -21.78
C ASN A 478 0.44 7.58 -22.29
N THR A 479 1.57 6.87 -22.19
CA THR A 479 2.85 7.38 -22.71
C THR A 479 2.92 7.35 -24.23
N THR A 480 2.25 6.38 -24.87
CA THR A 480 2.22 6.23 -26.33
C THR A 480 1.60 7.43 -27.03
N SER A 481 0.55 8.04 -26.48
CA SER A 481 -0.03 9.27 -27.04
C SER A 481 0.97 10.44 -27.02
N LEU A 482 1.74 10.58 -25.94
CA LEU A 482 2.76 11.63 -25.81
C LEU A 482 3.93 11.37 -26.79
N GLU A 483 4.38 10.12 -26.89
CA GLU A 483 5.45 9.71 -27.81
C GLU A 483 5.02 9.90 -29.27
N TYR A 484 3.75 9.62 -29.61
CA TYR A 484 3.18 9.86 -30.93
C TYR A 484 3.19 11.34 -31.29
N ILE A 485 2.73 12.22 -30.38
CA ILE A 485 2.77 13.68 -30.59
C ILE A 485 4.19 14.15 -30.90
N VAL A 486 5.20 13.67 -30.16
CA VAL A 486 6.60 14.03 -30.44
C VAL A 486 7.02 13.56 -31.83
N CYS A 487 6.69 12.32 -32.21
CA CYS A 487 7.02 11.75 -33.52
C CYS A 487 6.30 12.43 -34.70
N GLN A 488 5.18 13.12 -34.45
CA GLN A 488 4.41 13.83 -35.47
C GLN A 488 4.85 15.27 -35.73
N LYS A 489 6.01 15.69 -35.19
CA LYS A 489 6.60 17.03 -35.41
C LYS A 489 6.58 17.47 -36.88
N ASP A 490 6.94 16.58 -37.80
CA ASP A 490 6.98 16.86 -39.24
C ASP A 490 5.67 16.43 -39.96
N GLY A 491 5.03 15.37 -39.49
CA GLY A 491 3.89 14.71 -40.16
C GLY A 491 2.51 15.32 -39.85
N SER A 492 2.36 15.99 -38.70
CA SER A 492 1.08 16.55 -38.22
C SER A 492 -0.08 15.53 -38.26
N GLY A 493 0.19 14.28 -37.90
CA GLY A 493 -0.82 13.23 -37.77
C GLY A 493 -1.76 13.50 -36.57
N PRO A 494 -3.09 13.50 -36.76
CA PRO A 494 -4.02 13.70 -35.66
C PRO A 494 -3.95 12.58 -34.61
N LEU A 495 -4.14 12.97 -33.35
CA LEU A 495 -4.28 12.03 -32.23
C LEU A 495 -5.75 11.89 -31.85
N ILE A 496 -6.26 10.66 -31.88
CA ILE A 496 -7.56 10.27 -31.33
C ILE A 496 -7.33 9.61 -29.97
N LEU A 497 -7.93 10.17 -28.92
CA LEU A 497 -7.68 9.80 -27.53
C LEU A 497 -8.99 9.58 -26.77
N SER A 498 -9.09 8.42 -26.11
CA SER A 498 -10.18 8.12 -25.17
C SER A 498 -10.30 9.18 -24.07
N GLU A 499 -11.51 9.66 -23.83
CA GLU A 499 -11.84 10.57 -22.71
C GLU A 499 -11.59 9.92 -21.33
N PHE A 500 -11.51 8.59 -21.27
CA PHE A 500 -11.20 7.83 -20.05
C PHE A 500 -9.70 7.62 -19.81
N SER A 501 -8.83 8.17 -20.67
CA SER A 501 -7.40 8.22 -20.41
C SER A 501 -7.09 9.34 -19.42
N GLY A 502 -6.23 9.07 -18.41
CA GLY A 502 -5.76 10.13 -17.52
C GLY A 502 -4.95 11.23 -18.21
N THR A 503 -4.52 11.02 -19.46
CA THR A 503 -3.87 12.03 -20.31
C THR A 503 -4.87 12.98 -20.98
N ALA A 504 -6.15 12.61 -21.07
CA ALA A 504 -7.17 13.38 -21.80
C ALA A 504 -7.32 14.82 -21.26
N GLY A 505 -7.33 14.98 -19.93
CA GLY A 505 -7.42 16.31 -19.31
C GLY A 505 -6.22 17.23 -19.59
N SER A 506 -5.06 16.66 -19.94
CA SER A 506 -3.85 17.43 -20.29
C SER A 506 -3.77 17.75 -21.79
N LEU A 507 -4.39 16.94 -22.65
CA LEU A 507 -4.32 17.05 -24.11
C LEU A 507 -5.67 17.50 -24.70
N GLY A 508 -6.17 18.66 -24.29
CA GLY A 508 -7.51 19.14 -24.64
C GLY A 508 -7.76 19.39 -26.14
N ASP A 509 -6.71 19.61 -26.94
CA ASP A 509 -6.82 19.80 -28.39
C ASP A 509 -6.83 18.47 -29.18
N ALA A 510 -6.64 17.33 -28.51
CA ALA A 510 -6.74 16.03 -29.16
C ALA A 510 -8.20 15.69 -29.52
N ILE A 511 -8.40 14.79 -30.48
CA ILE A 511 -9.74 14.32 -30.83
C ILE A 511 -10.21 13.35 -29.76
N HIS A 512 -11.10 13.82 -28.87
CA HIS A 512 -11.63 12.98 -27.80
C HIS A 512 -12.75 12.05 -28.27
N ILE A 513 -12.71 10.81 -27.79
CA ILE A 513 -13.71 9.78 -28.09
C ILE A 513 -14.18 9.07 -26.82
N ASN A 514 -15.42 8.57 -26.86
CA ASN A 514 -15.87 7.51 -25.98
C ASN A 514 -15.63 6.15 -26.68
N PRO A 515 -14.69 5.30 -26.20
CA PRO A 515 -14.37 4.02 -26.83
C PRO A 515 -15.54 3.01 -26.82
N TRP A 516 -16.62 3.27 -26.06
CA TRP A 516 -17.83 2.45 -26.05
C TRP A 516 -18.82 2.81 -27.17
N ASP A 517 -18.74 4.03 -27.71
CA ASP A 517 -19.53 4.45 -28.86
C ASP A 517 -18.77 4.14 -30.16
N LEU A 518 -18.90 2.90 -30.62
CA LEU A 518 -18.17 2.41 -31.81
C LEU A 518 -18.46 3.24 -33.07
N SER A 519 -19.69 3.74 -33.23
CA SER A 519 -20.05 4.57 -34.39
C SER A 519 -19.46 5.97 -34.25
N GLY A 520 -19.50 6.56 -33.06
CA GLY A 520 -18.81 7.83 -32.78
C GLY A 520 -17.30 7.74 -33.02
N VAL A 521 -16.65 6.65 -32.60
CA VAL A 521 -15.22 6.43 -32.92
C VAL A 521 -14.99 6.35 -34.42
N ALA A 522 -15.83 5.61 -35.15
CA ALA A 522 -15.74 5.49 -36.61
C ALA A 522 -15.87 6.85 -37.31
N GLU A 523 -16.81 7.70 -36.89
CA GLU A 523 -16.98 9.06 -37.40
C GLU A 523 -15.73 9.92 -37.12
N LYS A 524 -15.14 9.80 -35.93
CA LYS A 524 -13.91 10.54 -35.57
C LYS A 524 -12.68 10.05 -36.34
N ILE A 525 -12.61 8.76 -36.68
CA ILE A 525 -11.58 8.24 -37.60
C ILE A 525 -11.73 8.88 -38.98
N ASN A 526 -12.95 8.91 -39.53
CA ASN A 526 -13.19 9.56 -40.82
C ASN A 526 -12.85 11.05 -40.77
N CYS A 527 -13.31 11.76 -39.73
CA CYS A 527 -13.01 13.18 -39.52
C CYS A 527 -11.49 13.44 -39.50
N ALA A 528 -10.72 12.63 -38.77
CA ALA A 528 -9.25 12.74 -38.72
C ALA A 528 -8.59 12.48 -40.08
N LEU A 529 -9.11 11.55 -40.89
CA LEU A 529 -8.59 11.26 -42.23
C LEU A 529 -8.90 12.39 -43.23
N THR A 530 -10.03 13.08 -43.08
CA THR A 530 -10.46 14.19 -43.94
C THR A 530 -10.09 15.57 -43.40
N MET A 531 -9.42 15.65 -42.25
CA MET A 531 -9.11 16.91 -41.58
C MET A 531 -8.19 17.79 -42.45
N PRO A 532 -8.53 19.08 -42.67
CA PRO A 532 -7.69 19.99 -43.43
C PRO A 532 -6.28 20.15 -42.83
N ASP A 533 -5.26 20.26 -43.68
CA ASP A 533 -3.85 20.35 -43.24
C ASP A 533 -3.57 21.53 -42.30
N ALA A 534 -4.31 22.64 -42.41
CA ALA A 534 -4.17 23.78 -41.52
C ALA A 534 -4.58 23.44 -40.08
N GLU A 535 -5.74 22.81 -39.91
CA GLU A 535 -6.27 22.37 -38.61
C GLU A 535 -5.38 21.29 -37.98
N ARG A 536 -4.88 20.36 -38.80
CA ARG A 536 -3.93 19.33 -38.36
C ARG A 536 -2.64 19.92 -37.80
N LYS A 537 -2.10 20.94 -38.47
CA LYS A 537 -0.87 21.63 -38.04
C LYS A 537 -1.10 22.43 -36.76
N GLU A 538 -2.24 23.11 -36.64
CA GLU A 538 -2.60 23.86 -35.44
C GLU A 538 -2.72 22.94 -34.22
N MET A 539 -3.49 21.85 -34.34
CA MET A 539 -3.61 20.81 -33.32
C MET A 539 -2.24 20.27 -32.92
N GLN A 540 -1.42 19.89 -33.90
CA GLN A 540 -0.08 19.35 -33.63
C GLN A 540 0.82 20.38 -32.92
N GLN A 541 0.78 21.66 -33.30
CA GLN A 541 1.59 22.70 -32.66
C GLN A 541 1.23 22.89 -31.19
N HIS A 542 -0.06 22.90 -30.86
CA HIS A 542 -0.51 23.03 -29.48
C HIS A 542 -0.15 21.81 -28.63
N LEU A 543 -0.45 20.60 -29.13
CA LEU A 543 -0.12 19.35 -28.45
C LEU A 543 1.40 19.20 -28.27
N TYR A 544 2.20 19.47 -29.30
CA TYR A 544 3.66 19.41 -29.21
C TYR A 544 4.22 20.40 -28.19
N LYS A 545 3.71 21.64 -28.18
CA LYS A 545 4.08 22.63 -27.17
C LYS A 545 3.73 22.16 -25.76
N HIS A 546 2.57 21.55 -25.56
CA HIS A 546 2.19 21.00 -24.26
C HIS A 546 3.15 19.90 -23.80
N VAL A 547 3.40 18.89 -24.63
CA VAL A 547 4.25 17.73 -24.28
C VAL A 547 5.70 18.13 -24.03
N THR A 548 6.23 19.08 -24.79
CA THR A 548 7.62 19.55 -24.63
C THR A 548 7.81 20.47 -23.41
N THR A 549 6.76 21.17 -22.98
CA THR A 549 6.80 22.04 -21.79
C THR A 549 6.48 21.29 -20.49
N HIS A 550 5.55 20.34 -20.54
CA HIS A 550 5.14 19.51 -19.40
C HIS A 550 5.78 18.12 -19.49
N ASN A 551 7.11 18.10 -19.60
CA ASN A 551 7.90 16.88 -19.71
C ASN A 551 8.19 16.25 -18.33
N VAL A 552 8.84 15.07 -18.35
CA VAL A 552 9.17 14.31 -17.14
C VAL A 552 10.05 15.11 -16.15
N GLN A 553 10.98 15.91 -16.66
CA GLN A 553 11.87 16.74 -15.85
C GLN A 553 11.08 17.81 -15.09
N THR A 554 10.16 18.48 -15.78
CA THR A 554 9.27 19.49 -15.17
C THR A 554 8.35 18.86 -14.13
N TRP A 555 7.84 17.65 -14.38
CA TRP A 555 7.00 16.91 -13.46
C TRP A 555 7.73 16.62 -12.14
N ILE A 556 8.89 15.96 -12.16
CA ILE A 556 9.59 15.57 -10.93
C ILE A 556 10.09 16.80 -10.15
N THR A 557 10.57 17.84 -10.84
CA THR A 557 10.96 19.09 -10.19
C THR A 557 9.79 19.78 -9.50
N LYS A 558 8.61 19.84 -10.14
CA LYS A 558 7.39 20.40 -9.52
C LYS A 558 6.95 19.55 -8.32
N PHE A 559 7.00 18.23 -8.43
CA PHE A 559 6.61 17.33 -7.37
C PHE A 559 7.52 17.49 -6.14
N ILE A 560 8.84 17.35 -6.30
CA ILE A 560 9.80 17.53 -5.20
C ILE A 560 9.72 18.95 -4.61
N ARG A 561 9.51 19.98 -5.43
CA ARG A 561 9.26 21.35 -4.94
C ARG A 561 8.04 21.43 -4.02
N LYS A 562 6.94 20.78 -4.41
CA LYS A 562 5.77 20.73 -3.55
C LYS A 562 6.06 19.93 -2.27
N VAL A 563 6.81 18.84 -2.33
CA VAL A 563 7.19 18.05 -1.15
C VAL A 563 7.83 18.93 -0.07
N TYR A 564 8.96 19.59 -0.36
CA TYR A 564 9.60 20.40 0.68
C TYR A 564 8.79 21.64 1.08
N GLY A 565 7.93 22.16 0.20
CA GLY A 565 6.97 23.20 0.57
C GLY A 565 5.93 22.72 1.60
N VAL A 566 5.36 21.52 1.40
CA VAL A 566 4.45 20.89 2.38
C VAL A 566 5.15 20.64 3.70
N LEU A 567 6.38 20.12 3.65
CA LEU A 567 7.16 19.84 4.85
C LEU A 567 7.44 21.12 5.64
N GLY A 568 7.77 22.24 4.97
CA GLY A 568 8.03 23.53 5.62
C GLY A 568 6.79 24.19 6.23
N GLU A 569 5.60 23.96 5.67
CA GLU A 569 4.32 24.42 6.21
C GLU A 569 3.81 23.54 7.36
N SER A 570 4.22 22.28 7.39
CA SER A 570 3.77 21.31 8.38
C SER A 570 4.49 21.56 9.70
N ASN A 571 3.79 22.13 10.68
CA ASN A 571 4.25 22.13 12.06
C ASN A 571 4.42 20.65 12.48
N PRO A 572 5.55 20.21 13.07
CA PRO A 572 5.74 18.84 13.50
C PRO A 572 4.85 18.54 14.72
N ALA A 573 3.53 18.51 14.52
CA ALA A 573 2.65 17.77 15.39
C ALA A 573 3.09 16.32 15.28
N ASN A 574 3.55 15.74 16.40
CA ASN A 574 3.95 14.34 16.47
C ASN A 574 2.74 13.48 16.08
N ALA A 575 2.67 13.10 14.81
CA ALA A 575 1.63 12.21 14.32
C ALA A 575 1.78 10.88 15.03
N THR A 576 0.74 10.44 15.73
CA THR A 576 0.74 9.13 16.40
C THR A 576 0.55 8.05 15.34
N PRO A 577 1.57 7.22 15.05
CA PRO A 577 1.45 6.18 14.03
C PRO A 577 0.46 5.09 14.43
N LEU A 578 -0.03 4.36 13.43
CA LEU A 578 -0.78 3.12 13.64
C LEU A 578 0.08 2.07 14.35
N LEU A 579 -0.53 1.28 15.23
CA LEU A 579 0.17 0.19 15.93
C LEU A 579 0.85 -0.80 14.97
N ASP A 580 2.17 -0.99 15.10
CA ASP A 580 2.86 -2.09 14.45
C ASP A 580 2.56 -3.41 15.20
N ARG A 581 1.58 -4.16 14.67
CA ARG A 581 1.14 -5.42 15.26
C ARG A 581 2.22 -6.50 15.22
N ALA A 582 3.14 -6.46 14.25
CA ALA A 582 4.21 -7.44 14.13
C ALA A 582 5.29 -7.17 15.20
N ASP A 583 5.67 -5.90 15.38
CA ASP A 583 6.60 -5.49 16.43
C ASP A 583 6.04 -5.76 17.83
N MET A 584 4.77 -5.41 18.08
CA MET A 584 4.07 -5.75 19.32
C MET A 584 4.10 -7.25 19.60
N LEU A 585 3.78 -8.09 18.61
CA LEU A 585 3.76 -9.54 18.76
C LEU A 585 5.16 -10.13 19.00
N SER A 586 6.17 -9.60 18.31
CA SER A 586 7.57 -10.03 18.48
C SER A 586 8.05 -9.78 19.90
N ASN A 587 7.88 -8.54 20.41
CA ASN A 587 8.26 -8.15 21.76
C ASN A 587 7.43 -8.87 22.84
N TYR A 588 6.14 -9.11 22.56
CA TYR A 588 5.31 -9.93 23.45
C TYR A 588 5.87 -11.35 23.56
N ARG A 589 6.19 -12.01 22.43
CA ARG A 589 6.67 -13.40 22.43
C ARG A 589 8.02 -13.59 23.09
N SER A 590 8.94 -12.63 22.94
CA SER A 590 10.27 -12.68 23.54
C SER A 590 10.26 -12.47 25.06
N ALA A 591 9.25 -11.75 25.59
CA ALA A 591 9.16 -11.44 27.01
C ALA A 591 8.69 -12.62 27.87
N GLU A 592 9.27 -12.78 29.05
CA GLU A 592 8.90 -13.79 30.05
C GLU A 592 7.92 -13.27 31.11
N LYS A 593 7.89 -11.95 31.36
CA LYS A 593 6.95 -11.32 32.27
C LYS A 593 6.31 -10.08 31.64
N ARG A 594 4.99 -10.08 31.55
CA ARG A 594 4.21 -9.18 30.70
C ARG A 594 3.06 -8.53 31.48
N LEU A 595 2.96 -7.21 31.42
CA LEU A 595 1.89 -6.44 32.06
C LEU A 595 0.95 -5.87 30.99
N LEU A 596 -0.33 -6.17 31.10
CA LEU A 596 -1.34 -5.84 30.11
C LEU A 596 -2.47 -5.07 30.79
N MET A 597 -2.73 -3.83 30.36
CA MET A 597 -3.73 -2.94 30.97
C MET A 597 -4.72 -2.47 29.91
N PHE A 598 -6.00 -2.69 30.14
CA PHE A 598 -7.04 -2.32 29.19
C PHE A 598 -8.09 -1.45 29.87
N ASP A 599 -8.42 -0.33 29.24
CA ASP A 599 -9.68 0.32 29.52
C ASP A 599 -10.87 -0.53 29.01
N TYR A 600 -12.05 -0.29 29.56
CA TYR A 600 -13.27 -1.03 29.22
C TYR A 600 -14.13 -0.33 28.16
N ASP A 601 -14.50 0.92 28.38
CA ASP A 601 -15.53 1.64 27.61
C ASP A 601 -14.89 2.40 26.45
N GLY A 602 -15.22 2.06 25.20
CA GLY A 602 -14.56 2.65 24.03
C GLY A 602 -13.23 1.98 23.66
N THR A 603 -12.76 1.04 24.48
CA THR A 603 -11.56 0.23 24.21
C THR A 603 -11.90 -1.23 23.97
N LEU A 604 -12.43 -1.96 24.97
CA LEU A 604 -12.84 -3.36 24.83
C LEU A 604 -14.28 -3.52 24.33
N THR A 605 -15.09 -2.47 24.53
CA THR A 605 -16.48 -2.41 24.08
C THR A 605 -16.73 -1.10 23.35
N PRO A 606 -17.56 -1.07 22.28
CA PRO A 606 -17.91 0.19 21.63
C PRO A 606 -18.63 1.14 22.59
N ILE A 607 -18.41 2.45 22.42
CA ILE A 607 -19.16 3.47 23.16
C ILE A 607 -20.62 3.43 22.71
N VAL A 608 -21.50 3.02 23.62
CA VAL A 608 -22.95 2.96 23.40
C VAL A 608 -23.65 4.16 24.03
N ARG A 609 -24.83 4.50 23.51
CA ARG A 609 -25.65 5.62 24.03
C ARG A 609 -26.07 5.40 25.48
N GLU A 610 -26.44 4.17 25.82
CA GLU A 610 -26.84 3.75 27.15
C GLU A 610 -25.70 2.96 27.80
N PRO A 611 -25.08 3.47 28.89
CA PRO A 611 -23.90 2.82 29.49
C PRO A 611 -24.12 1.36 29.92
N SER A 612 -25.33 0.98 30.34
CA SER A 612 -25.65 -0.41 30.72
C SER A 612 -25.63 -1.39 29.53
N ALA A 613 -25.71 -0.89 28.29
CA ALA A 613 -25.68 -1.71 27.09
C ALA A 613 -24.25 -2.01 26.56
N ALA A 614 -23.21 -1.54 27.26
CA ALA A 614 -21.80 -1.76 26.92
C ALA A 614 -21.35 -3.18 27.31
N ILE A 615 -21.99 -4.20 26.72
CA ILE A 615 -21.78 -5.61 27.05
C ILE A 615 -20.62 -6.14 26.20
N PRO A 616 -19.64 -6.87 26.78
CA PRO A 616 -18.52 -7.40 26.02
C PRO A 616 -18.99 -8.57 25.15
N SER A 617 -18.45 -8.65 23.93
CA SER A 617 -18.78 -9.75 23.03
C SER A 617 -18.14 -11.07 23.51
N GLU A 618 -18.71 -12.19 23.11
CA GLU A 618 -18.17 -13.52 23.44
C GLU A 618 -16.71 -13.68 22.97
N ARG A 619 -16.37 -13.08 21.82
CA ARG A 619 -14.99 -13.05 21.30
C ARG A 619 -14.05 -12.37 22.28
N VAL A 620 -14.41 -11.20 22.80
CA VAL A 620 -13.60 -10.46 23.80
C VAL A 620 -13.38 -11.31 25.04
N ILE A 621 -14.47 -11.89 25.58
CA ILE A 621 -14.42 -12.71 26.79
C ILE A 621 -13.47 -13.90 26.60
N GLN A 622 -13.57 -14.61 25.48
CA GLN A 622 -12.73 -15.77 25.17
C GLN A 622 -11.26 -15.39 24.99
N SER A 623 -10.98 -14.31 24.24
CA SER A 623 -9.61 -13.86 24.02
C SER A 623 -8.97 -13.36 25.32
N LEU A 624 -9.69 -12.60 26.16
CA LEU A 624 -9.21 -12.17 27.48
C LEU A 624 -8.97 -13.36 28.42
N ARG A 625 -9.88 -14.35 28.45
CA ARG A 625 -9.71 -15.56 29.26
C ARG A 625 -8.45 -16.32 28.88
N ARG A 626 -8.18 -16.47 27.59
CA ARG A 626 -6.96 -17.16 27.10
C ARG A 626 -5.71 -16.35 27.40
N LEU A 627 -5.76 -15.04 27.20
CA LEU A 627 -4.66 -14.15 27.50
C LEU A 627 -4.30 -14.18 28.99
N ALA A 628 -5.30 -14.16 29.88
CA ALA A 628 -5.11 -14.20 31.33
C ALA A 628 -4.68 -15.60 31.86
N LYS A 629 -4.93 -16.67 31.09
CA LYS A 629 -4.53 -18.03 31.46
C LYS A 629 -3.02 -18.28 31.30
N ASP A 630 -2.33 -17.49 30.48
CA ASP A 630 -0.86 -17.58 30.37
C ASP A 630 -0.22 -17.02 31.66
N PRO A 631 0.51 -17.82 32.46
CA PRO A 631 1.09 -17.37 33.72
C PRO A 631 2.18 -16.29 33.54
N LYS A 632 2.67 -16.07 32.32
CA LYS A 632 3.57 -14.95 32.00
C LYS A 632 2.86 -13.60 31.96
N ASN A 633 1.53 -13.60 31.87
CA ASN A 633 0.70 -12.41 31.71
C ASN A 633 0.06 -11.98 33.03
N SER A 634 0.16 -10.69 33.32
CA SER A 634 -0.66 -10.01 34.33
C SER A 634 -1.64 -9.10 33.61
N VAL A 635 -2.91 -9.51 33.51
CA VAL A 635 -3.96 -8.80 32.76
C VAL A 635 -4.87 -8.02 33.70
N TRP A 636 -4.98 -6.72 33.43
CA TRP A 636 -5.73 -5.77 34.25
C TRP A 636 -6.76 -4.99 33.43
N ILE A 637 -8.00 -4.95 33.92
CA ILE A 637 -9.05 -4.08 33.40
C ILE A 637 -9.14 -2.85 34.29
N ILE A 638 -8.84 -1.68 33.74
CA ILE A 638 -8.83 -0.40 34.45
C ILE A 638 -9.98 0.45 33.93
N SER A 639 -11.08 0.52 34.68
CA SER A 639 -12.35 1.06 34.21
C SER A 639 -12.92 2.14 35.13
N GLY A 640 -13.71 3.04 34.53
CA GLY A 640 -14.58 3.96 35.27
C GLY A 640 -15.86 3.32 35.83
N ARG A 641 -16.13 2.05 35.50
CA ARG A 641 -17.30 1.28 35.95
C ARG A 641 -17.16 0.84 37.41
N ASP A 642 -18.31 0.60 38.04
CA ASP A 642 -18.36 0.07 39.40
C ASP A 642 -18.03 -1.43 39.46
N GLN A 643 -17.90 -1.92 40.70
CA GLN A 643 -17.52 -3.30 41.00
C GLN A 643 -18.58 -4.31 40.54
N ASP A 644 -19.86 -3.97 40.69
CA ASP A 644 -20.97 -4.88 40.41
C ASP A 644 -21.07 -5.14 38.90
N PHE A 645 -20.91 -4.10 38.09
CA PHE A 645 -20.87 -4.19 36.63
C PHE A 645 -19.71 -5.06 36.14
N LEU A 646 -18.48 -4.78 36.63
CA LEU A 646 -17.30 -5.57 36.25
C LEU A 646 -17.42 -7.02 36.70
N LYS A 647 -17.96 -7.26 37.91
CA LYS A 647 -18.21 -8.60 38.45
C LYS A 647 -19.22 -9.36 37.60
N GLN A 648 -20.31 -8.73 37.19
CA GLN A 648 -21.34 -9.33 36.36
C GLN A 648 -20.81 -9.74 34.98
N HIS A 649 -20.01 -8.90 34.33
CA HIS A 649 -19.63 -9.10 32.92
C HIS A 649 -18.31 -9.84 32.73
N LEU A 650 -17.30 -9.58 33.56
CA LEU A 650 -15.95 -10.17 33.43
C LEU A 650 -15.48 -10.91 34.69
N GLY A 651 -16.20 -10.79 35.81
CA GLY A 651 -15.80 -11.37 37.10
C GLY A 651 -15.70 -12.90 37.12
N HIS A 652 -16.33 -13.57 36.16
CA HIS A 652 -16.25 -15.02 35.98
C HIS A 652 -14.88 -15.51 35.43
N ILE A 653 -13.98 -14.59 35.05
CA ILE A 653 -12.58 -14.87 34.72
C ILE A 653 -11.75 -14.53 35.96
N SER A 654 -11.35 -15.56 36.71
CA SER A 654 -10.64 -15.43 37.99
C SER A 654 -9.26 -14.78 37.84
N GLU A 655 -8.60 -14.99 36.70
CA GLU A 655 -7.22 -14.60 36.43
C GLU A 655 -7.07 -13.11 36.06
N LEU A 656 -8.18 -12.36 35.98
CA LEU A 656 -8.17 -10.93 35.68
C LEU A 656 -8.05 -10.09 36.96
N GLY A 657 -7.15 -9.10 36.92
CA GLY A 657 -7.14 -7.99 37.87
C GLY A 657 -8.12 -6.90 37.44
N PHE A 658 -8.76 -6.25 38.41
CA PHE A 658 -9.71 -5.17 38.15
C PHE A 658 -9.36 -3.92 38.95
N SER A 659 -9.50 -2.78 38.29
CA SER A 659 -9.51 -1.46 38.91
C SER A 659 -10.83 -0.78 38.52
N ALA A 660 -11.68 -0.54 39.51
CA ALA A 660 -13.02 0.03 39.33
C ALA A 660 -13.05 1.50 39.78
N GLU A 661 -14.04 2.25 39.29
CA GLU A 661 -14.24 3.68 39.57
C GLU A 661 -12.93 4.47 39.42
N HIS A 662 -12.26 4.33 38.28
CA HIS A 662 -11.01 5.02 37.91
C HIS A 662 -9.83 4.82 38.89
N GLY A 663 -9.81 3.72 39.64
CA GLY A 663 -8.74 3.42 40.60
C GLY A 663 -9.14 3.50 42.07
N SER A 664 -10.42 3.66 42.37
CA SER A 664 -10.91 3.71 43.76
C SER A 664 -10.89 2.33 44.42
N PHE A 665 -11.17 1.29 43.64
CA PHE A 665 -11.18 -0.09 44.13
C PHE A 665 -10.30 -0.97 43.26
N MET A 666 -9.57 -1.88 43.89
CA MET A 666 -8.77 -2.88 43.20
C MET A 666 -9.16 -4.28 43.65
N ARG A 667 -9.25 -5.20 42.69
CA ARG A 667 -9.36 -6.64 42.95
C ARG A 667 -8.24 -7.34 42.22
N ASP A 668 -7.42 -8.05 42.98
CA ASP A 668 -6.28 -8.77 42.43
C ASP A 668 -6.71 -10.02 41.66
N PRO A 669 -5.93 -10.47 40.66
CA PRO A 669 -6.10 -11.78 40.03
C PRO A 669 -6.18 -12.90 41.07
N GLY A 670 -7.16 -13.78 40.92
CA GLY A 670 -7.42 -14.91 41.83
C GLY A 670 -8.16 -14.55 43.12
N SER A 671 -8.35 -13.27 43.43
CA SER A 671 -9.08 -12.81 44.63
C SER A 671 -10.54 -12.46 44.33
N GLU A 672 -11.43 -12.71 45.30
CA GLU A 672 -12.80 -12.20 45.28
C GLU A 672 -12.96 -10.89 46.08
N GLU A 673 -11.93 -10.48 46.83
CA GLU A 673 -11.97 -9.31 47.69
C GLU A 673 -11.60 -8.03 46.96
N TRP A 674 -12.42 -6.99 47.14
CA TRP A 674 -12.16 -5.65 46.63
C TRP A 674 -11.51 -4.79 47.72
N ILE A 675 -10.33 -4.26 47.42
CA ILE A 675 -9.58 -3.35 48.28
C ILE A 675 -10.03 -1.93 47.97
N ASN A 676 -10.51 -1.20 48.98
CA ASN A 676 -10.85 0.22 48.86
C ASN A 676 -9.61 1.09 49.12
N LEU A 677 -9.10 1.73 48.08
CA LEU A 677 -7.90 2.57 48.17
C LEU A 677 -8.20 3.96 48.77
N ALA A 678 -9.47 4.33 48.84
CA ALA A 678 -9.94 5.62 49.32
C ALA A 678 -10.47 5.57 50.77
N GLU A 679 -10.41 4.41 51.43
CA GLU A 679 -11.00 4.22 52.77
C GLU A 679 -10.41 5.16 53.84
N LYS A 680 -9.15 5.57 53.68
CA LYS A 680 -8.44 6.47 54.60
C LYS A 680 -8.54 7.95 54.22
N PHE A 681 -9.19 8.28 53.09
CA PHE A 681 -9.30 9.66 52.62
C PHE A 681 -10.55 10.33 53.16
N ASP A 682 -10.41 11.58 53.61
CA ASP A 682 -11.54 12.36 54.11
C ASP A 682 -12.46 12.73 52.95
N MET A 683 -13.70 12.22 52.98
CA MET A 683 -14.72 12.46 51.97
C MET A 683 -15.55 13.73 52.24
N GLY A 684 -15.14 14.59 53.18
CA GLY A 684 -15.80 15.86 53.50
C GLY A 684 -16.04 16.77 52.29
N TRP A 685 -15.15 16.69 51.28
CA TRP A 685 -15.30 17.39 50.00
C TRP A 685 -16.60 17.05 49.25
N GLN A 686 -17.15 15.83 49.41
CA GLN A 686 -18.37 15.43 48.71
C GLN A 686 -19.57 16.30 49.09
N ALA A 687 -19.65 16.75 50.35
CA ALA A 687 -20.74 17.61 50.79
C ALA A 687 -20.66 18.98 50.09
N GLU A 688 -19.47 19.59 50.03
CA GLU A 688 -19.26 20.88 49.35
C GLU A 688 -19.51 20.76 47.83
N VAL A 689 -19.06 19.68 47.19
CA VAL A 689 -19.33 19.44 45.75
C VAL A 689 -20.81 19.20 45.49
N MET A 690 -21.51 18.45 46.35
CA MET A 690 -22.95 18.23 46.23
C MET A 690 -23.74 19.53 46.29
N GLU A 691 -23.36 20.48 47.17
CA GLU A 691 -23.99 21.80 47.22
C GLU A 691 -23.83 22.56 45.90
N VAL A 692 -22.62 22.54 45.33
CA VAL A 692 -22.35 23.18 44.04
C VAL A 692 -23.12 22.48 42.92
N PHE A 693 -23.05 21.16 42.81
CA PHE A 693 -23.80 20.41 41.79
C PHE A 693 -25.31 20.59 41.91
N GLN A 694 -25.87 20.66 43.12
CA GLN A 694 -27.30 20.89 43.32
C GLN A 694 -27.70 22.28 42.82
N LYS A 695 -26.90 23.32 43.11
CA LYS A 695 -27.11 24.69 42.61
C LYS A 695 -27.20 24.76 41.08
N TYR A 696 -26.43 23.95 40.36
CA TYR A 696 -26.49 23.89 38.89
C TYR A 696 -27.60 22.97 38.39
N THR A 697 -27.90 21.88 39.10
CA THR A 697 -29.01 20.97 38.79
C THR A 697 -30.35 21.71 38.82
N ASP A 698 -30.56 22.57 39.82
CA ASP A 698 -31.78 23.38 39.95
C ASP A 698 -31.95 24.40 38.82
N LYS A 699 -30.86 24.81 38.16
CA LYS A 699 -30.86 25.79 37.05
C LYS A 699 -30.99 25.16 35.67
N VAL A 700 -30.62 23.89 35.54
CA VAL A 700 -30.48 23.21 34.25
C VAL A 700 -31.44 22.03 34.20
N SER A 701 -32.60 22.25 33.58
CA SER A 701 -33.59 21.20 33.36
C SER A 701 -33.01 20.06 32.51
N GLY A 702 -33.22 18.82 32.95
CA GLY A 702 -32.65 17.62 32.31
C GLY A 702 -31.25 17.24 32.80
N SER A 703 -30.63 18.03 33.68
CA SER A 703 -29.40 17.61 34.38
C SER A 703 -29.70 16.79 35.63
N PHE A 704 -28.77 15.94 36.05
CA PHE A 704 -28.88 15.16 37.29
C PHE A 704 -27.50 14.85 37.88
N ILE A 705 -27.47 14.52 39.17
CA ILE A 705 -26.26 14.16 39.89
C ILE A 705 -26.21 12.65 40.05
N GLU A 706 -25.09 12.05 39.67
CA GLU A 706 -24.74 10.67 39.95
C GLU A 706 -23.72 10.64 41.10
N ARG A 707 -24.04 9.88 42.15
CA ARG A 707 -23.15 9.71 43.30
C ARG A 707 -22.53 8.32 43.28
N LYS A 708 -21.23 8.25 43.01
CA LYS A 708 -20.40 7.06 43.18
C LYS A 708 -19.77 7.07 44.57
N ARG A 709 -19.07 6.00 44.96
CA ARG A 709 -18.49 5.91 46.31
C ARG A 709 -17.36 6.94 46.50
N CYS A 710 -16.50 7.12 45.49
CA CYS A 710 -15.34 8.01 45.58
C CYS A 710 -15.33 9.14 44.52
N ALA A 711 -16.42 9.30 43.78
CA ALA A 711 -16.58 10.34 42.76
C ALA A 711 -18.02 10.88 42.74
N LEU A 712 -18.16 12.15 42.35
CA LEU A 712 -19.45 12.77 42.07
C LEU A 712 -19.46 13.24 40.63
N THR A 713 -20.52 12.92 39.89
CA THR A 713 -20.65 13.30 38.48
C THR A 713 -21.94 14.05 38.25
N TRP A 714 -21.87 15.24 37.67
CA TRP A 714 -23.02 16.01 37.23
C TRP A 714 -23.22 15.83 35.73
N HIS A 715 -24.33 15.22 35.33
CA HIS A 715 -24.66 14.93 33.94
C HIS A 715 -25.58 15.99 33.37
N TYR A 716 -25.27 16.50 32.18
CA TYR A 716 -26.10 17.48 31.46
C TYR A 716 -26.45 17.01 30.04
N ARG A 717 -26.26 15.73 29.74
CA ARG A 717 -26.52 15.15 28.41
C ARG A 717 -27.97 15.29 27.93
N LEU A 718 -28.94 15.29 28.86
CA LEU A 718 -30.36 15.43 28.56
C LEU A 718 -30.84 16.90 28.67
N ALA A 719 -29.94 17.82 29.00
CA ALA A 719 -30.24 19.26 29.03
C ALA A 719 -30.16 19.87 27.61
N ASP A 720 -30.62 21.11 27.49
CA ASP A 720 -30.41 21.90 26.27
C ASP A 720 -28.90 21.98 25.94
N PRO A 721 -28.47 21.72 24.68
CA PRO A 721 -27.05 21.64 24.34
C PRO A 721 -26.23 22.91 24.59
N GLU A 722 -26.81 24.09 24.31
CA GLU A 722 -26.10 25.36 24.50
C GLU A 722 -26.05 25.72 25.99
N GLN A 723 -27.19 25.60 26.67
CA GLN A 723 -27.28 25.89 28.11
C GLN A 723 -26.45 24.92 28.95
N GLY A 724 -26.48 23.62 28.63
CA GLY A 724 -25.75 22.57 29.32
C GLY A 724 -24.23 22.77 29.25
N ILE A 725 -23.69 23.03 28.05
CA ILE A 725 -22.25 23.31 27.88
C ILE A 725 -21.85 24.58 28.61
N HIS A 726 -22.65 25.64 28.52
CA HIS A 726 -22.35 26.91 29.19
C HIS A 726 -22.33 26.74 30.71
N MET A 727 -23.35 26.10 31.29
CA MET A 727 -23.47 25.89 32.73
C MET A 727 -22.44 24.89 33.27
N ALA A 728 -22.04 23.89 32.48
CA ALA A 728 -20.94 23.00 32.82
C ALA A 728 -19.60 23.74 32.99
N ARG A 729 -19.32 24.73 32.12
CA ARG A 729 -18.12 25.56 32.25
C ARG A 729 -18.14 26.42 33.51
N GLU A 730 -19.30 27.01 33.83
CA GLU A 730 -19.45 27.81 35.06
C GLU A 730 -19.34 26.93 36.32
N CYS A 731 -19.97 25.75 36.32
CA CYS A 731 -19.88 24.76 37.39
C CYS A 731 -18.45 24.30 37.62
N HIS A 732 -17.74 23.94 36.54
CA HIS A 732 -16.34 23.54 36.58
C HIS A 732 -15.45 24.63 37.18
N LYS A 733 -15.60 25.88 36.72
CA LYS A 733 -14.84 27.04 37.22
C LYS A 733 -15.14 27.35 38.69
N GLU A 734 -16.39 27.20 39.12
CA GLU A 734 -16.77 27.38 40.54
C GLU A 734 -16.12 26.29 41.41
N LEU A 735 -16.15 25.03 40.99
CA LEU A 735 -15.52 23.93 41.71
C LEU A 735 -14.00 24.07 41.81
N GLU A 736 -13.34 24.47 40.72
CA GLU A 736 -11.88 24.73 40.71
C GLU A 736 -11.49 25.88 41.65
N SER A 737 -12.25 26.97 41.62
CA SER A 737 -11.93 28.16 42.43
C SER A 737 -12.30 28.03 43.92
N SER A 738 -13.24 27.15 44.27
CA SER A 738 -13.72 26.99 45.64
C SER A 738 -13.24 25.69 46.29
N VAL A 739 -13.74 24.55 45.84
CA VAL A 739 -13.56 23.26 46.53
C VAL A 739 -12.17 22.69 46.26
N ALA A 740 -11.66 22.77 45.02
CA ALA A 740 -10.35 22.23 44.65
C ALA A 740 -9.16 22.96 45.29
N ASN A 741 -9.35 24.21 45.75
CA ASN A 741 -8.34 24.95 46.51
C ASN A 741 -8.26 24.52 47.98
N LYS A 742 -9.31 23.88 48.50
CA LYS A 742 -9.40 23.45 49.91
C LYS A 742 -9.09 21.97 50.09
N TRP A 743 -9.41 21.16 49.08
CA TRP A 743 -9.32 19.71 49.11
C TRP A 743 -8.45 19.22 47.96
N ASP A 744 -7.72 18.13 48.17
CA ASP A 744 -6.93 17.46 47.12
C ASP A 744 -7.84 16.70 46.14
N ILE A 745 -8.62 17.44 45.36
CA ILE A 745 -9.59 16.93 44.39
C ILE A 745 -9.32 17.51 43.00
N GLU A 746 -9.68 16.73 41.99
CA GLU A 746 -9.60 17.06 40.58
C GLU A 746 -11.03 17.23 40.02
N VAL A 747 -11.23 18.30 39.24
CA VAL A 747 -12.50 18.60 38.56
C VAL A 747 -12.30 18.39 37.07
N MET A 748 -12.95 17.37 36.51
CA MET A 748 -12.75 16.96 35.13
C MET A 748 -13.99 17.20 34.27
N PRO A 749 -13.85 17.81 33.09
CA PRO A 749 -14.89 17.81 32.08
C PRO A 749 -14.91 16.47 31.34
N GLY A 750 -16.08 15.83 31.22
CA GLY A 750 -16.25 14.63 30.39
C GLY A 750 -17.31 14.81 29.29
N LYS A 751 -17.68 13.71 28.61
CA LYS A 751 -18.62 13.73 27.46
C LYS A 751 -20.05 14.02 27.93
N ALA A 752 -20.37 15.33 28.02
CA ALA A 752 -21.63 15.86 28.54
C ALA A 752 -21.84 15.65 30.06
N ASN A 753 -20.75 15.69 30.82
CA ASN A 753 -20.77 15.69 32.29
C ASN A 753 -19.57 16.47 32.88
N VAL A 754 -19.63 16.75 34.19
CA VAL A 754 -18.52 17.25 35.01
C VAL A 754 -18.33 16.26 36.16
N GLU A 755 -17.12 15.72 36.31
CA GLU A 755 -16.80 14.74 37.34
C GLU A 755 -15.80 15.31 38.35
N VAL A 756 -16.01 15.03 39.64
CA VAL A 756 -15.11 15.41 40.72
C VAL A 756 -14.67 14.18 41.49
N ARG A 757 -13.36 14.04 41.69
CA ARG A 757 -12.74 12.92 42.39
C ARG A 757 -11.47 13.36 43.13
N PRO A 758 -10.94 12.61 44.10
CA PRO A 758 -9.64 12.88 44.70
C PRO A 758 -8.49 12.78 43.69
N THR A 759 -7.48 13.66 43.78
CA THR A 759 -6.35 13.71 42.82
C THR A 759 -5.51 12.44 42.78
N PHE A 760 -5.41 11.71 43.91
CA PHE A 760 -4.66 10.46 44.01
C PHE A 760 -5.38 9.25 43.38
N ILE A 761 -6.66 9.40 43.00
CA ILE A 761 -7.47 8.37 42.36
C ILE A 761 -7.54 8.67 40.86
N ASN A 762 -6.54 8.20 40.13
CA ASN A 762 -6.55 8.23 38.67
C ASN A 762 -5.96 6.94 38.10
N LYS A 763 -6.28 6.66 36.84
CA LYS A 763 -5.83 5.44 36.15
C LYS A 763 -4.29 5.37 36.05
N GLY A 764 -3.62 6.53 35.94
CA GLY A 764 -2.17 6.63 35.90
C GLY A 764 -1.47 6.17 37.18
N GLU A 765 -2.07 6.42 38.34
CA GLU A 765 -1.55 5.98 39.64
C GLU A 765 -1.70 4.47 39.80
N ILE A 766 -2.80 3.89 39.29
CA ILE A 766 -2.96 2.43 39.21
C ILE A 766 -1.87 1.82 38.34
N ALA A 767 -1.61 2.38 37.15
CA ALA A 767 -0.52 1.92 36.30
C ALA A 767 0.84 1.94 37.02
N LYS A 768 1.17 3.01 37.75
CA LYS A 768 2.40 3.08 38.57
C LYS A 768 2.47 1.99 39.64
N ARG A 769 1.37 1.76 40.37
CA ARG A 769 1.29 0.70 41.39
C ARG A 769 1.47 -0.68 40.80
N LEU A 770 0.87 -0.95 39.64
CA LEU A 770 1.04 -2.23 38.93
C LEU A 770 2.49 -2.43 38.48
N ILE A 771 3.13 -1.40 37.92
CA ILE A 771 4.56 -1.48 37.55
C ILE A 771 5.41 -1.77 38.79
N ALA A 772 5.24 -1.01 39.87
CA ALA A 772 6.01 -1.20 41.11
C ALA A 772 5.79 -2.59 41.74
N ARG A 773 4.59 -3.15 41.59
CA ARG A 773 4.23 -4.48 42.10
C ARG A 773 4.89 -5.59 41.28
N TYR A 774 4.75 -5.56 39.96
CA TYR A 774 5.17 -6.67 39.10
C TYR A 774 6.63 -6.58 38.66
N HIS A 775 7.20 -5.37 38.61
CA HIS A 775 8.63 -5.16 38.38
C HIS A 775 9.39 -5.24 39.70
N ASN A 776 9.60 -6.46 40.18
CA ASN A 776 10.29 -6.74 41.44
C ASN A 776 11.45 -7.72 41.24
N PRO A 777 12.58 -7.26 40.63
CA PRO A 777 13.74 -8.10 40.44
C PRO A 777 14.36 -8.48 41.79
N GLY A 778 14.24 -9.75 42.18
CA GLY A 778 14.73 -10.27 43.46
C GLY A 778 13.65 -10.46 44.54
N GLY A 779 12.37 -10.25 44.21
CA GLY A 779 11.26 -10.62 45.09
C GLY A 779 11.13 -12.13 45.28
N GLU A 780 10.56 -12.56 46.41
CA GLU A 780 10.17 -13.97 46.61
C GLU A 780 8.81 -14.25 45.94
N PRO A 781 8.58 -15.46 45.39
CA PRO A 781 7.29 -15.83 44.82
C PRO A 781 6.17 -15.72 45.86
N THR A 782 5.09 -15.05 45.48
CA THR A 782 3.87 -14.95 46.30
C THR A 782 2.69 -15.59 45.59
N GLU A 783 1.59 -15.87 46.29
CA GLU A 783 0.35 -16.35 45.65
C GLU A 783 -0.17 -15.38 44.56
N LEU A 784 0.17 -14.10 44.69
CA LEU A 784 -0.29 -13.02 43.79
C LEU A 784 0.72 -12.67 42.68
N ASP A 785 1.99 -13.05 42.84
CA ASP A 785 3.05 -12.93 41.84
C ASP A 785 3.95 -14.18 41.92
N PRO A 786 3.55 -15.28 41.25
CA PRO A 786 4.25 -16.56 41.34
C PRO A 786 5.60 -16.57 40.60
N ASN A 787 5.89 -15.55 39.78
CA ASN A 787 7.15 -15.42 39.05
C ASN A 787 7.70 -13.98 39.15
N PRO A 788 8.22 -13.56 40.32
CA PRO A 788 8.80 -12.24 40.53
C PRO A 788 10.00 -12.03 39.62
N GLY A 789 10.09 -10.85 39.00
CA GLY A 789 11.07 -10.60 37.96
C GLY A 789 10.94 -9.19 37.39
N ARG A 790 11.71 -8.91 36.34
CA ARG A 790 11.58 -7.65 35.60
C ARG A 790 10.41 -7.76 34.65
N VAL A 791 9.56 -6.74 34.62
CA VAL A 791 8.55 -6.62 33.54
C VAL A 791 9.30 -6.31 32.25
N GLU A 792 9.17 -7.22 31.28
CA GLU A 792 9.89 -7.16 30.00
C GLU A 792 9.00 -6.66 28.86
N PHE A 793 7.68 -6.69 29.03
CA PHE A 793 6.70 -6.15 28.07
C PHE A 793 5.56 -5.48 28.82
N ALA A 794 5.18 -4.27 28.39
CA ALA A 794 4.03 -3.57 28.92
C ALA A 794 3.15 -3.01 27.80
N LEU A 795 1.86 -3.33 27.84
CA LEU A 795 0.87 -2.82 26.90
C LEU A 795 -0.25 -2.13 27.68
N CYS A 796 -0.60 -0.91 27.30
CA CYS A 796 -1.85 -0.29 27.72
C CYS A 796 -2.66 0.26 26.55
N MET A 797 -3.96 0.02 26.55
CA MET A 797 -4.89 0.51 25.53
C MET A 797 -6.04 1.28 26.20
N GLY A 798 -6.39 2.45 25.65
CA GLY A 798 -7.43 3.35 26.18
C GLY A 798 -7.95 4.34 25.13
N ASP A 799 -9.16 4.88 25.30
CA ASP A 799 -9.84 5.74 24.32
C ASP A 799 -10.02 7.19 24.76
N ASP A 800 -9.98 7.49 26.06
CA ASP A 800 -10.46 8.76 26.61
C ASP A 800 -9.34 9.64 27.19
N PHE A 801 -9.72 10.74 27.86
CA PHE A 801 -8.77 11.65 28.49
C PHE A 801 -8.16 11.07 29.77
N THR A 802 -8.89 10.23 30.50
CA THR A 802 -8.41 9.59 31.74
C THR A 802 -7.33 8.55 31.45
N ASP A 803 -7.33 7.99 30.24
CA ASP A 803 -6.30 7.05 29.79
C ASP A 803 -4.96 7.72 29.48
N GLU A 804 -4.95 9.03 29.20
CA GLU A 804 -3.72 9.80 29.00
C GLU A 804 -2.84 9.79 30.25
N ASP A 805 -3.44 9.67 31.45
CA ASP A 805 -2.71 9.48 32.70
C ASP A 805 -2.00 8.11 32.75
N MET A 806 -2.63 7.05 32.22
CA MET A 806 -1.98 5.73 32.08
C MET A 806 -0.81 5.81 31.11
N PHE A 807 -1.01 6.44 29.96
CA PHE A 807 0.03 6.61 28.95
C PHE A 807 1.21 7.40 29.52
N ARG A 808 0.95 8.50 30.22
CA ARG A 808 1.97 9.32 30.88
C ARG A 808 2.76 8.52 31.91
N SER A 809 2.09 7.73 32.75
CA SER A 809 2.75 6.90 33.76
C SER A 809 3.63 5.83 33.12
N LEU A 810 3.14 5.12 32.11
CA LEU A 810 3.89 4.05 31.46
C LEU A 810 5.06 4.58 30.63
N ASN A 811 4.85 5.69 29.91
CA ASN A 811 5.91 6.40 29.20
C ASN A 811 6.96 6.96 30.17
N GLY A 812 6.54 7.47 31.34
CA GLY A 812 7.46 7.97 32.37
C GLY A 812 8.31 6.88 33.03
N ALA A 813 7.81 5.65 33.13
CA ALA A 813 8.56 4.49 33.63
C ALA A 813 9.58 3.93 32.61
N THR A 814 9.54 4.42 31.37
CA THR A 814 10.44 4.00 30.29
C THR A 814 11.87 4.51 30.54
N GLY A 815 12.87 3.65 30.34
CA GLY A 815 14.29 3.95 30.54
C GLY A 815 14.77 3.70 31.97
N GLU A 816 13.99 4.12 32.98
CA GLU A 816 14.33 3.88 34.39
C GLU A 816 13.99 2.45 34.84
N VAL A 817 12.82 1.94 34.44
CA VAL A 817 12.28 0.66 34.92
C VAL A 817 11.94 -0.28 33.75
N LEU A 818 11.33 0.24 32.68
CA LEU A 818 10.90 -0.53 31.52
C LEU A 818 11.74 -0.19 30.28
N HIS A 819 12.04 -1.18 29.44
CA HIS A 819 12.74 -0.95 28.17
C HIS A 819 11.85 -0.20 27.18
N ALA A 820 12.39 0.82 26.51
CA ALA A 820 11.59 1.75 25.70
C ALA A 820 10.84 1.10 24.54
N ASP A 821 11.49 0.13 23.89
CA ASP A 821 10.95 -0.58 22.73
C ASP A 821 9.91 -1.63 23.13
N HIS A 822 9.77 -1.95 24.42
CA HIS A 822 8.83 -2.97 24.91
C HIS A 822 7.60 -2.37 25.60
N VAL A 823 7.43 -1.04 25.50
CA VAL A 823 6.31 -0.29 26.08
C VAL A 823 5.39 0.21 24.97
N PHE A 824 4.20 -0.36 24.92
CA PHE A 824 3.16 -0.03 23.96
C PHE A 824 2.03 0.73 24.66
N THR A 825 1.98 2.05 24.46
CA THR A 825 0.85 2.90 24.86
C THR A 825 0.01 3.17 23.62
N VAL A 826 -1.26 2.75 23.64
CA VAL A 826 -2.14 2.76 22.45
C VAL A 826 -3.42 3.54 22.74
N THR A 827 -3.67 4.58 21.96
CA THR A 827 -4.94 5.30 22.00
C THR A 827 -5.93 4.67 21.02
N VAL A 828 -7.20 4.58 21.39
CA VAL A 828 -8.29 4.05 20.57
C VAL A 828 -9.25 5.17 20.19
N GLY A 829 -9.67 5.23 18.93
CA GLY A 829 -10.71 6.14 18.47
C GLY A 829 -10.26 7.12 17.39
N ALA A 830 -10.84 8.32 17.40
CA ALA A 830 -10.67 9.27 16.30
C ALA A 830 -9.19 9.61 16.04
N SER A 831 -8.78 9.52 14.77
CA SER A 831 -7.39 9.79 14.37
C SER A 831 -6.97 11.25 14.58
N THR A 832 -7.90 12.19 14.74
CA THR A 832 -7.60 13.58 15.06
C THR A 832 -7.25 13.82 16.54
N LYS A 833 -7.37 12.81 17.40
CA LYS A 833 -7.08 12.92 18.84
C LYS A 833 -5.59 13.15 19.05
N VAL A 834 -5.25 14.27 19.68
CA VAL A 834 -3.91 14.52 20.22
C VAL A 834 -3.76 13.67 21.48
N THR A 835 -2.69 12.89 21.58
CA THR A 835 -2.49 11.91 22.65
C THR A 835 -1.02 11.81 23.05
N LEU A 836 -0.77 11.35 24.27
CA LEU A 836 0.55 10.92 24.75
C LEU A 836 0.87 9.47 24.38
N ALA A 837 -0.11 8.72 23.85
CA ALA A 837 0.13 7.37 23.37
C ALA A 837 1.17 7.36 22.24
N LYS A 838 2.01 6.32 22.24
CA LYS A 838 2.99 6.08 21.17
C LYS A 838 2.34 5.53 19.90
N TRP A 839 1.19 4.87 20.03
CA TRP A 839 0.50 4.16 18.96
C TRP A 839 -0.99 4.49 18.91
N HIS A 840 -1.59 4.26 17.76
CA HIS A 840 -3.00 4.52 17.48
C HIS A 840 -3.73 3.28 16.93
N LEU A 841 -4.96 3.07 17.38
CA LEU A 841 -5.96 2.17 16.80
C LEU A 841 -7.27 2.93 16.59
N LEU A 842 -8.01 2.60 15.52
CA LEU A 842 -9.21 3.37 15.15
C LEU A 842 -10.46 2.91 15.88
N GLU A 843 -10.62 1.60 16.02
CA GLU A 843 -11.85 1.00 16.53
C GLU A 843 -11.58 -0.01 17.65
N PRO A 844 -12.53 -0.21 18.57
CA PRO A 844 -12.48 -1.29 19.57
C PRO A 844 -12.27 -2.68 18.96
N GLU A 845 -12.76 -2.93 17.75
CA GLU A 845 -12.54 -4.21 17.06
C GLU A 845 -11.04 -4.47 16.81
N ASP A 846 -10.25 -3.43 16.51
CA ASP A 846 -8.81 -3.57 16.32
C ASP A 846 -8.09 -3.98 17.61
N VAL A 847 -8.59 -3.50 18.77
CA VAL A 847 -8.11 -3.93 20.10
C VAL A 847 -8.38 -5.42 20.29
N ILE A 848 -9.58 -5.87 19.96
CA ILE A 848 -9.99 -7.27 20.07
C ILE A 848 -9.11 -8.16 19.18
N GLU A 849 -8.82 -7.72 17.95
CA GLU A 849 -7.89 -8.42 17.06
C GLU A 849 -6.47 -8.51 17.62
N CYS A 850 -5.98 -7.45 18.28
CA CYS A 850 -4.69 -7.46 18.94
C CYS A 850 -4.66 -8.44 20.13
N VAL A 851 -5.68 -8.39 21.00
CA VAL A 851 -5.82 -9.32 22.14
C VAL A 851 -5.89 -10.77 21.64
N ALA A 852 -6.66 -11.05 20.59
CA ALA A 852 -6.77 -12.38 19.98
C ALA A 852 -5.43 -12.84 19.36
N LEU A 853 -4.69 -11.93 18.71
CA LEU A 853 -3.36 -12.20 18.16
C LEU A 853 -2.36 -12.58 19.27
N LEU A 854 -2.35 -11.86 20.38
CA LEU A 854 -1.48 -12.15 21.53
C LEU A 854 -1.86 -13.44 22.25
N ALA A 855 -3.17 -13.73 22.36
CA ALA A 855 -3.69 -14.94 22.98
C ALA A 855 -3.50 -16.22 22.14
N GLY A 856 -3.22 -16.07 20.83
CA GLY A 856 -3.00 -17.21 19.92
C GLY A 856 -4.28 -17.99 19.58
N ASP A 857 -5.40 -17.30 19.37
CA ASP A 857 -6.74 -17.88 19.31
C ASP A 857 -6.91 -19.02 18.26
N GLN A 858 -7.26 -20.22 18.73
CA GLN A 858 -7.77 -21.36 17.95
C GLN A 858 -9.27 -21.55 18.20
N ASP A 859 -10.06 -21.76 17.15
CA ASP A 859 -11.50 -22.02 17.22
C ASP A 859 -11.79 -23.39 17.87
N ALA A 860 -13.06 -23.64 18.24
CA ALA A 860 -13.53 -24.87 18.90
C ALA A 860 -13.23 -26.17 18.11
N SER A 861 -12.87 -26.06 16.83
CA SER A 861 -12.43 -27.16 15.97
C SER A 861 -10.90 -27.32 15.87
N GLY A 862 -10.12 -26.67 16.74
CA GLY A 862 -8.65 -26.69 16.72
C GLY A 862 -8.01 -25.91 15.57
N ARG A 863 -8.77 -25.08 14.85
CA ARG A 863 -8.26 -24.26 13.72
C ARG A 863 -7.90 -22.87 14.22
N LYS A 864 -6.68 -22.38 13.96
CA LYS A 864 -6.27 -20.99 14.21
C LYS A 864 -7.29 -20.02 13.55
N LEU A 865 -8.12 -19.35 14.36
CA LEU A 865 -9.03 -18.29 13.92
C LEU A 865 -8.25 -16.97 13.88
N ILE A 866 -7.13 -17.01 13.17
CA ILE A 866 -6.29 -15.83 13.01
C ILE A 866 -7.00 -14.95 12.00
N GLY A 867 -7.48 -13.79 12.48
CA GLY A 867 -7.97 -12.72 11.62
C GLY A 867 -6.93 -12.41 10.55
N GLU A 868 -7.38 -11.96 9.41
CA GLU A 868 -6.54 -11.91 8.20
C GLU A 868 -5.39 -10.91 8.35
N VAL A 869 -5.61 -9.83 9.10
CA VAL A 869 -4.58 -8.87 9.53
C VAL A 869 -3.60 -9.50 10.54
N SER A 870 -4.12 -10.32 11.45
CA SER A 870 -3.33 -11.10 12.39
C SER A 870 -2.44 -12.12 11.67
N LEU A 871 -2.85 -12.65 10.51
CA LEU A 871 -2.03 -13.57 9.69
C LEU A 871 -0.86 -12.83 9.05
N ALA A 872 -1.07 -11.61 8.55
CA ALA A 872 -0.02 -10.78 7.99
C ALA A 872 1.07 -10.45 9.03
N ALA A 873 0.65 -9.99 10.22
CA ALA A 873 1.55 -9.73 11.35
C ALA A 873 2.26 -11.03 11.79
N LEU A 874 1.53 -12.14 11.92
CA LEU A 874 2.11 -13.43 12.30
C LEU A 874 3.14 -13.92 11.28
N SER A 875 2.83 -13.83 9.99
CA SER A 875 3.73 -14.27 8.91
C SER A 875 5.01 -13.46 8.81
N THR A 876 4.97 -12.22 9.31
CA THR A 876 6.15 -11.36 9.46
C THR A 876 7.02 -11.85 10.60
N VAL A 877 6.42 -12.12 11.77
CA VAL A 877 7.15 -12.62 12.95
C VAL A 877 7.68 -14.04 12.75
N GLU A 878 6.97 -14.90 12.03
CA GLU A 878 7.40 -16.27 11.72
C GLU A 878 8.35 -16.35 10.51
N GLY A 879 8.59 -15.24 9.80
CA GLY A 879 9.44 -15.20 8.60
C GLY A 879 8.89 -15.95 7.39
N ARG A 880 7.70 -16.56 7.50
CA ARG A 880 6.95 -17.30 6.48
C ARG A 880 5.45 -17.33 6.83
N ILE A 881 4.60 -17.65 5.86
CA ILE A 881 3.19 -17.90 6.14
C ILE A 881 3.09 -19.24 6.91
N PRO A 882 2.47 -19.25 8.12
CA PRO A 882 2.32 -20.48 8.89
C PRO A 882 1.59 -21.54 8.08
N VAL A 883 2.18 -22.72 7.95
CA VAL A 883 1.53 -23.88 7.34
C VAL A 883 0.48 -24.40 8.33
N SER A 884 -0.75 -23.92 8.27
CA SER A 884 -1.87 -24.79 8.67
C SER A 884 -1.90 -25.96 7.68
N GLU A 885 -2.40 -27.14 8.04
CA GLU A 885 -2.63 -28.29 7.13
C GLU A 885 -3.61 -27.93 5.98
N THR A 886 -3.16 -27.06 5.07
CA THR A 886 -3.78 -26.67 3.81
C THR A 886 -3.03 -27.30 2.64
N SER A 887 -2.14 -28.27 2.92
CA SER A 887 -1.44 -29.12 1.96
C SER A 887 -2.35 -30.18 1.34
N ASN A 888 -3.56 -29.78 0.96
CA ASN A 888 -4.42 -30.46 -0.02
C ASN A 888 -5.15 -29.36 -0.80
N LEU A 889 -4.40 -28.68 -1.68
CA LEU A 889 -4.91 -27.93 -2.82
C LEU A 889 -4.26 -28.50 -4.08
#